data_AF-A0AAW1DDQ3-F1
#
_entry.id   AF-A0AAW1DDQ3-F1
#
_cell.length_a   1.000
_cell.length_b   1.000
_cell.length_c   1.000
_cell.angle_alpha   90.00
_cell.angle_beta   90.00
_cell.angle_gamma   90.00
#
_symmetry.space_group_name_H-M   'P 1'
#
loop_
_entity.id
_entity.type
_entity.pdbx_description
1 polymer ?
#
loop_
_entity_poly.entity_id
_entity_poly.type
_entity_poly.pdbx_seq_one_letter_code
_entity_poly.pdbx_strand_id
1 'polypeptide(L)'
;MVMTVEREKPGALPMISKALPALFNSPSTIFLTARLMDILFEGVPINCTSKDFGPKAICTMIRANPKGLKQQGEDIFLFSFFGMKNGSIEDGRFTVKRGIQNPKDVGKVVAFNGKPALEVWSGPECNAFQGTDSTIFPPFISEEDELASFAPDLCRSMGAKFKKYESYKGIDVFYYTASLGDMSSNEEEKCFCPTPDTCLKKGAFDITKCVGAPITLTLPHFYDADPSYLNEVDGLHPEEDKHQIFIYFEPVCKHNFFFILFLSYKLGLLLMQITGTPLAARKRLQFNMRIHPIKKVALMKNLPEAMIPLFWVEEGLELSQEFIDILDAKLFRSMRIVGVSKWVLMLLGLAMVAGGVMLHYYRQKSIGITTDNKKNHPKTVQNLYSMPINMEEEEIELPEMEEKPNPILKSEVECTLKKLKNGKTGGLDNIVNEQLKYGGERLTQELCYLFNKCLEDQKVPNSWLESKLILLFKKGDKFNIRNYRPINLLSVLYKCFMAILTRRINKQLDAISPVDQVGFKRNFSTSDAILVIQQLIARAQQYQFPLVLLFIDFEKAFDSVYTHSILKSLINNKIGEEIIKLIEYVYRRATMKIKVGNMSRSIELNRGLRQGDVPSAKFFGCVLEEAFRKCEWESYGININGERLNKMKFADDVVLIGKSMSEIECMLNELTEEAKKLGLNINPGKTKLLKINNYESIKIKVKNEEIEEVEEFVYLGQLVAKEDPMGREIKRRIRLSWAAYNRHRKLFRSGVKMETKAKLWNSVVKPVLIYGSETWCLTNQSIDKLRKTVRRMERSMLKVGRRERKTNRWVRQQTGLEDVAKVIMEKKWRWAGHIVRSEDNRWAKKIIEWYPRDMSRRRGRPKLSWDMEMRRCCGGSTWQRVAHDRMEWSRMGEVYRAAWLPPE
;
A
#
# COMPACT_ATOMS: atom_id res chain seq x y z
N MET A 1 -1.30 19.64 68.27
CA MET A 1 -0.56 19.30 69.50
C MET A 1 -1.47 18.87 70.64
N VAL A 2 -2.38 19.72 71.14
CA VAL A 2 -3.23 19.39 72.30
C VAL A 2 -4.12 18.16 72.03
N MET A 3 -4.83 18.14 70.91
CA MET A 3 -5.71 17.03 70.49
C MET A 3 -4.97 15.69 70.38
N THR A 4 -3.75 15.69 69.83
CA THR A 4 -2.90 14.50 69.72
C THR A 4 -2.56 13.93 71.10
N VAL A 5 -2.23 14.79 72.06
CA VAL A 5 -1.82 14.38 73.40
C VAL A 5 -3.00 13.93 74.25
N GLU A 6 -4.17 14.54 74.11
CA GLU A 6 -5.39 14.02 74.73
C GLU A 6 -5.63 12.55 74.36
N ARG A 7 -5.47 12.22 73.09
CA ARG A 7 -5.67 10.87 72.58
C ARG A 7 -4.57 9.91 73.02
N GLU A 8 -3.31 10.27 72.83
CA GLU A 8 -2.19 9.34 72.98
C GLU A 8 -1.66 9.26 74.41
N LYS A 9 -1.72 10.37 75.15
CA LYS A 9 -1.20 10.49 76.52
C LYS A 9 -2.07 11.45 77.35
N PRO A 10 -3.33 11.12 77.66
CA PRO A 10 -4.26 12.01 78.36
C PRO A 10 -3.74 12.49 79.73
N GLY A 11 -2.86 11.72 80.37
CA GLY A 11 -2.18 12.10 81.61
C GLY A 11 -1.23 13.29 81.47
N ALA A 12 -0.73 13.58 80.27
CA ALA A 12 0.18 14.69 79.99
C ALA A 12 -0.52 16.02 79.68
N LEU A 13 -1.86 16.05 79.64
CA LEU A 13 -2.64 17.26 79.36
C LEU A 13 -2.34 18.47 80.27
N PRO A 14 -2.21 18.31 81.61
CA PRO A 14 -1.91 19.44 82.49
C PRO A 14 -0.52 20.05 82.21
N MET A 15 0.44 19.21 81.80
CA MET A 15 1.79 19.63 81.44
C MET A 15 1.77 20.46 80.14
N ILE A 16 0.98 20.05 79.14
CA ILE A 16 0.81 20.83 77.90
C ILE A 16 0.12 22.16 78.17
N SER A 17 -0.91 22.18 79.01
CA SER A 17 -1.61 23.43 79.34
C SER A 17 -0.66 24.48 79.93
N LYS A 18 0.36 24.06 80.70
CA LYS A 18 1.38 24.96 81.26
C LYS A 18 2.48 25.34 80.27
N ALA A 19 2.70 24.52 79.24
CA ALA A 19 3.77 24.74 78.28
C ALA A 19 3.38 25.64 77.10
N LEU A 20 2.10 25.63 76.69
CA LEU A 20 1.59 26.40 75.56
C LEU A 20 2.00 27.89 75.56
N PRO A 21 1.96 28.64 76.69
CA PRO A 21 2.36 30.04 76.70
C PRO A 21 3.84 30.26 76.37
N ALA A 22 4.73 29.36 76.76
CA ALA A 22 6.15 29.50 76.44
C ALA A 22 6.46 29.07 74.99
N LEU A 23 5.75 28.08 74.46
CA LEU A 23 5.98 27.54 73.11
C LEU A 23 5.47 28.48 72.00
N PHE A 24 4.40 29.23 72.25
CA PHE A 24 3.70 30.06 71.27
C PHE A 24 3.59 31.54 71.69
N ASN A 25 4.53 32.04 72.50
CA ASN A 25 4.61 33.44 72.94
C ASN A 25 3.32 33.97 73.60
N SER A 26 2.76 33.20 74.53
CA SER A 26 1.58 33.51 75.36
C SER A 26 0.34 33.89 74.55
N PRO A 27 -0.22 32.94 73.76
CA PRO A 27 -1.36 33.24 72.91
C PRO A 27 -2.62 33.49 73.76
N SER A 28 -3.39 34.52 73.38
CA SER A 28 -4.67 34.86 74.04
C SER A 28 -5.81 33.90 73.68
N THR A 29 -5.69 33.19 72.56
CA THR A 29 -6.67 32.19 72.10
C THR A 29 -5.97 30.94 71.56
N ILE A 30 -6.73 29.89 71.26
CA ILE A 30 -6.21 28.68 70.59
C ILE A 30 -5.88 28.92 69.11
N PHE A 31 -6.35 30.03 68.53
CA PHE A 31 -6.16 30.39 67.13
C PHE A 31 -4.92 31.27 66.96
N LEU A 32 -4.19 31.03 65.87
CA LEU A 32 -2.99 31.78 65.52
C LEU A 32 -3.18 32.47 64.17
N THR A 33 -2.77 33.74 64.09
CA THR A 33 -2.67 34.47 62.83
C THR A 33 -1.23 34.41 62.31
N ALA A 34 -1.04 33.92 61.09
CA ALA A 34 0.26 33.85 60.42
C ALA A 34 0.10 34.13 58.92
N ARG A 35 1.20 34.42 58.20
CA ARG A 35 1.14 34.61 56.75
C ARG A 35 0.79 33.27 56.09
N LEU A 36 0.07 33.32 54.97
CA LEU A 36 -0.31 32.11 54.22
C LEU A 36 0.91 31.24 53.88
N MET A 37 2.02 31.87 53.47
CA MET A 37 3.27 31.15 53.17
C MET A 37 3.86 30.45 54.40
N ASP A 38 3.75 31.03 55.60
CA ASP A 38 4.23 30.42 56.84
C ASP A 38 3.39 29.20 57.22
N ILE A 39 2.07 29.28 57.04
CA ILE A 39 1.14 28.18 57.32
C ILE A 39 1.38 27.01 56.34
N LEU A 40 1.51 27.32 55.05
CA LEU A 40 1.59 26.29 54.01
C LEU A 40 3.00 25.74 53.81
N PHE A 41 4.06 26.57 53.82
CA PHE A 41 5.40 26.15 53.38
C PHE A 41 6.53 26.58 54.30
N GLU A 42 6.67 27.87 54.62
CA GLU A 42 7.84 28.44 55.31
C GLU A 42 7.91 28.01 56.79
N GLY A 43 6.75 27.88 57.44
CA GLY A 43 6.58 27.32 58.77
C GLY A 43 6.33 28.36 59.87
N VAL A 44 5.43 28.02 60.78
CA VAL A 44 5.09 28.74 62.01
C VAL A 44 6.05 28.32 63.13
N PRO A 45 6.69 29.28 63.83
CA PRO A 45 7.68 28.95 64.85
C PRO A 45 7.07 28.40 66.14
N ILE A 46 7.69 27.33 66.64
CA ILE A 46 7.53 26.72 67.95
C ILE A 46 8.80 27.03 68.73
N ASN A 47 8.66 27.82 69.79
CA ASN A 47 9.77 28.35 70.56
C ASN A 47 10.19 27.35 71.66
N CYS A 48 11.42 26.83 71.56
CA CYS A 48 11.98 25.87 72.51
C CYS A 48 13.06 26.45 73.44
N THR A 49 13.07 27.77 73.63
CA THR A 49 14.05 28.48 74.47
C THR A 49 13.73 28.46 75.98
N SER A 50 12.50 28.16 76.39
CA SER A 50 12.11 28.16 77.81
C SER A 50 12.80 27.05 78.61
N LYS A 51 13.26 27.40 79.82
CA LYS A 51 13.87 26.46 80.79
C LYS A 51 12.86 25.78 81.70
N ASP A 52 11.58 26.17 81.63
CA ASP A 52 10.52 25.58 82.45
C ASP A 52 10.34 24.10 82.11
N PHE A 53 10.04 23.28 83.13
CA PHE A 53 9.96 21.83 82.99
C PHE A 53 9.01 21.39 81.86
N GLY A 54 7.82 22.02 81.76
CA GLY A 54 6.80 21.69 80.75
C GLY A 54 7.27 21.89 79.30
N PRO A 55 7.61 23.12 78.88
CA PRO A 55 8.15 23.41 77.56
C PRO A 55 9.42 22.61 77.24
N LYS A 56 10.36 22.52 78.19
CA LYS A 56 11.63 21.81 78.00
C LYS A 56 11.42 20.33 77.67
N ALA A 57 10.53 19.64 78.37
CA ALA A 57 10.27 18.23 78.11
C ALA A 57 9.48 18.00 76.81
N ILE A 58 8.57 18.91 76.40
CA ILE A 58 7.92 18.85 75.07
C ILE A 58 8.96 19.05 73.96
N CYS A 59 9.81 20.05 74.07
CA CYS A 59 10.87 20.31 73.09
C CYS A 59 11.93 19.21 73.04
N THR A 60 12.17 18.50 74.15
CA THR A 60 13.01 17.29 74.16
C THR A 60 12.38 16.17 73.33
N MET A 61 11.06 15.98 73.42
CA MET A 61 10.35 15.01 72.57
C MET A 61 10.37 15.41 71.09
N ILE A 62 10.20 16.71 70.78
CA ILE A 62 10.30 17.23 69.41
C ILE A 62 11.71 16.98 68.86
N ARG A 63 12.76 17.26 69.63
CA ARG A 63 14.17 16.99 69.23
C ARG A 63 14.43 15.51 68.99
N ALA A 64 13.84 14.63 69.80
CA ALA A 64 14.00 13.18 69.64
C ALA A 64 13.32 12.64 68.38
N ASN A 65 12.26 13.30 67.89
CA ASN A 65 11.52 12.88 66.69
C ASN A 65 10.86 14.08 65.98
N PRO A 66 11.61 14.87 65.18
CA PRO A 66 11.12 16.11 64.56
C PRO A 66 10.25 15.86 63.32
N LYS A 67 9.54 14.73 63.24
CA LYS A 67 8.72 14.36 62.07
C LYS A 67 7.73 15.48 61.72
N GLY A 68 7.81 15.96 60.48
CA GLY A 68 6.94 17.02 59.97
C GLY A 68 7.28 18.44 60.44
N LEU A 69 8.44 18.64 61.10
CA LEU A 69 8.92 19.95 61.55
C LEU A 69 10.28 20.26 60.94
N LYS A 70 10.47 21.52 60.50
CA LYS A 70 11.75 22.01 60.01
C LYS A 70 12.49 22.71 61.14
N GLN A 71 13.71 22.27 61.43
CA GLN A 71 14.52 22.90 62.47
C GLN A 71 15.18 24.19 61.95
N GLN A 72 15.07 25.30 62.70
CA GLN A 72 15.71 26.58 62.41
C GLN A 72 16.57 26.99 63.62
N GLY A 73 17.87 26.69 63.58
CA GLY A 73 18.76 26.85 64.74
C GLY A 73 18.57 25.74 65.80
N GLU A 74 19.09 25.92 67.02
CA GLU A 74 19.03 24.89 68.08
C GLU A 74 17.70 24.86 68.85
N ASP A 75 16.99 26.00 68.89
CA ASP A 75 15.87 26.22 69.81
C ASP A 75 14.56 26.63 69.13
N ILE A 76 14.47 26.63 67.79
CA ILE A 76 13.23 26.94 67.07
C ILE A 76 12.90 25.83 66.07
N PHE A 77 11.66 25.36 66.13
CA PHE A 77 11.10 24.40 65.18
C PHE A 77 9.97 25.06 64.40
N LEU A 78 9.93 24.86 63.09
CA LEU A 78 8.94 25.45 62.20
C LEU A 78 7.93 24.38 61.77
N PHE A 79 6.64 24.66 61.94
CA PHE A 79 5.55 23.81 61.49
C PHE A 79 4.84 24.42 60.27
N SER A 80 4.75 23.67 59.18
CA SER A 80 3.91 24.00 58.01
C SER A 80 3.27 22.74 57.44
N PHE A 81 2.13 22.90 56.75
CA PHE A 81 1.40 21.75 56.18
C PHE A 81 2.14 21.05 55.03
N PHE A 82 2.86 21.80 54.19
CA PHE A 82 3.53 21.31 52.98
C PHE A 82 5.03 21.64 52.92
N GLY A 83 5.62 22.24 53.96
CA GLY A 83 7.01 22.69 53.92
C GLY A 83 8.03 21.58 53.65
N MET A 84 7.78 20.37 54.15
CA MET A 84 8.63 19.20 53.92
C MET A 84 8.42 18.53 52.56
N LYS A 85 7.35 18.89 51.83
CA LYS A 85 7.02 18.34 50.50
C LYS A 85 7.57 19.17 49.34
N ASN A 86 8.04 20.39 49.61
CA ASN A 86 8.50 21.28 48.55
C ASN A 86 9.88 20.85 48.01
N GLY A 87 9.94 20.43 46.74
CA GLY A 87 11.17 19.98 46.09
C GLY A 87 11.67 18.60 46.54
N SER A 88 10.87 17.85 47.31
CA SER A 88 11.14 16.45 47.61
C SER A 88 10.71 15.57 46.43
N ILE A 89 11.51 14.56 46.09
CA ILE A 89 11.05 13.46 45.25
C ILE A 89 9.96 12.75 46.05
N GLU A 90 8.77 12.55 45.47
CA GLU A 90 7.66 11.81 46.10
C GLU A 90 8.19 10.61 46.90
N ASP A 91 7.77 10.51 48.17
CA ASP A 91 8.17 9.43 49.07
C ASP A 91 7.49 8.11 48.67
N GLY A 92 7.83 7.58 47.50
CA GLY A 92 7.70 6.16 47.26
C GLY A 92 7.76 5.69 45.83
N ARG A 93 8.02 4.39 45.69
CA ARG A 93 8.14 3.72 44.40
C ARG A 93 6.87 2.93 44.10
N PHE A 94 6.15 3.35 43.07
CA PHE A 94 5.05 2.57 42.51
C PHE A 94 5.57 1.41 41.65
N THR A 95 4.96 0.25 41.82
CA THR A 95 5.05 -0.88 40.89
C THR A 95 3.70 -1.07 40.25
N VAL A 96 3.63 -0.84 38.94
CA VAL A 96 2.38 -0.88 38.17
C VAL A 96 2.40 -1.95 37.08
N LYS A 97 1.23 -2.44 36.72
CA LYS A 97 1.06 -3.32 35.57
C LYS A 97 1.23 -2.54 34.26
N ARG A 98 1.96 -3.14 33.31
CA ARG A 98 2.18 -2.58 31.95
C ARG A 98 1.01 -2.81 30.98
N GLY A 99 0.07 -3.69 31.33
CA GLY A 99 -1.08 -4.04 30.49
C GLY A 99 -0.76 -4.78 29.17
N ILE A 100 0.38 -5.48 29.09
CA ILE A 100 0.77 -6.26 27.89
C ILE A 100 -0.20 -7.43 27.63
N GLN A 101 -0.65 -8.09 28.71
CA GLN A 101 -1.58 -9.23 28.63
C GLN A 101 -3.03 -8.79 28.54
N ASN A 102 -3.40 -7.76 29.32
CA ASN A 102 -4.72 -7.17 29.32
C ASN A 102 -4.59 -5.64 29.34
N PRO A 103 -5.09 -4.91 28.32
CA PRO A 103 -5.01 -3.45 28.30
C PRO A 103 -5.80 -2.80 29.44
N LYS A 104 -6.84 -3.46 29.99
CA LYS A 104 -7.58 -2.96 31.16
C LYS A 104 -6.74 -2.93 32.46
N ASP A 105 -5.59 -3.60 32.47
CA ASP A 105 -4.68 -3.63 33.61
C ASP A 105 -3.59 -2.53 33.53
N VAL A 106 -3.54 -1.72 32.46
CA VAL A 106 -2.53 -0.65 32.31
C VAL A 106 -2.58 0.30 33.52
N GLY A 107 -1.42 0.54 34.13
CA GLY A 107 -1.27 1.49 35.23
C GLY A 107 -1.78 0.99 36.58
N LYS A 108 -2.37 -0.20 36.66
CA LYS A 108 -2.89 -0.75 37.92
C LYS A 108 -1.76 -0.92 38.93
N VAL A 109 -1.91 -0.34 40.11
CA VAL A 109 -0.93 -0.41 41.21
C VAL A 109 -0.93 -1.82 41.80
N VAL A 110 0.26 -2.40 41.93
CA VAL A 110 0.47 -3.74 42.51
C VAL A 110 1.25 -3.65 43.81
N ALA A 111 2.16 -2.69 43.92
CA ALA A 111 2.91 -2.43 45.13
C ALA A 111 3.33 -0.96 45.25
N PHE A 112 3.43 -0.48 46.48
CA PHE A 112 3.99 0.82 46.82
C PHE A 112 5.10 0.61 47.84
N ASN A 113 6.30 1.13 47.58
CA ASN A 113 7.49 0.90 48.41
C ASN A 113 7.83 -0.58 48.64
N GLY A 114 7.58 -1.41 47.63
CA GLY A 114 7.85 -2.86 47.67
C GLY A 114 6.84 -3.68 48.48
N LYS A 115 5.83 -3.04 49.09
CA LYS A 115 4.74 -3.72 49.80
C LYS A 115 3.51 -3.88 48.89
N PRO A 116 2.85 -5.06 48.88
CA PRO A 116 1.69 -5.32 48.02
C PRO A 116 0.35 -4.81 48.59
N ALA A 117 0.34 -4.36 49.85
CA ALA A 117 -0.79 -3.75 50.52
C ALA A 117 -0.29 -2.73 51.55
N LEU A 118 -1.18 -1.86 52.01
CA LEU A 118 -0.94 -0.98 53.15
C LEU A 118 -1.01 -1.75 54.47
N GLU A 119 -0.53 -1.12 55.54
CA GLU A 119 -0.58 -1.66 56.91
C GLU A 119 -1.23 -0.64 57.88
N VAL A 120 -1.98 0.32 57.34
CA VAL A 120 -2.49 1.48 58.09
C VAL A 120 -3.86 1.21 58.70
N TRP A 121 -4.71 0.51 57.95
CA TRP A 121 -6.11 0.27 58.30
C TRP A 121 -6.30 -1.11 58.93
N SER A 122 -7.43 -1.34 59.62
CA SER A 122 -7.65 -2.60 60.35
C SER A 122 -8.07 -3.78 59.47
N GLY A 123 -8.61 -3.51 58.27
CA GLY A 123 -9.12 -4.54 57.35
C GLY A 123 -8.25 -4.72 56.10
N PRO A 124 -8.10 -5.94 55.56
CA PRO A 124 -7.30 -6.19 54.37
C PRO A 124 -7.86 -5.48 53.12
N GLU A 125 -9.17 -5.31 53.03
CA GLU A 125 -9.87 -4.60 51.94
C GLU A 125 -9.52 -3.11 51.89
N CYS A 126 -9.50 -2.41 53.02
CA CYS A 126 -9.08 -1.00 53.11
C CYS A 126 -7.59 -0.79 52.82
N ASN A 127 -6.77 -1.83 53.03
CA ASN A 127 -5.34 -1.79 52.77
C ASN A 127 -4.96 -2.21 51.33
N ALA A 128 -5.91 -2.73 50.55
CA ALA A 128 -5.64 -3.19 49.20
C ALA A 128 -5.49 -2.01 48.22
N PHE A 129 -4.50 -2.09 47.33
CA PHE A 129 -4.37 -1.13 46.23
C PHE A 129 -5.42 -1.41 45.16
N GLN A 130 -6.32 -0.45 44.95
CA GLN A 130 -7.30 -0.48 43.87
C GLN A 130 -7.00 0.62 42.85
N GLY A 131 -7.08 0.24 41.57
CA GLY A 131 -6.92 1.18 40.47
C GLY A 131 -5.48 1.59 40.16
N THR A 132 -5.31 2.79 39.61
CA THR A 132 -4.02 3.32 39.13
C THR A 132 -3.44 4.38 40.08
N ASP A 133 -2.28 4.94 39.78
CA ASP A 133 -1.68 6.08 40.50
C ASP A 133 -2.27 7.44 40.07
N SER A 134 -3.40 7.44 39.35
CA SER A 134 -4.07 8.60 38.74
C SER A 134 -3.31 9.31 37.61
N THR A 135 -2.11 8.86 37.23
CA THR A 135 -1.37 9.43 36.09
C THR A 135 -1.85 8.89 34.75
N ILE A 136 -2.32 7.64 34.76
CA ILE A 136 -2.88 6.94 33.60
C ILE A 136 -4.11 6.16 34.05
N PHE A 137 -5.12 6.08 33.19
CA PHE A 137 -6.27 5.19 33.38
C PHE A 137 -6.32 4.17 32.24
N PRO A 138 -6.87 2.97 32.48
CA PRO A 138 -6.95 1.96 31.45
C PRO A 138 -7.83 2.42 30.27
N PRO A 139 -7.52 2.03 29.03
CA PRO A 139 -8.42 2.23 27.89
C PRO A 139 -9.64 1.30 27.97
N PHE A 140 -10.68 1.58 27.18
CA PHE A 140 -11.90 0.74 27.05
C PHE A 140 -12.78 0.68 28.30
N ILE A 141 -12.86 1.81 29.00
CA ILE A 141 -13.78 2.05 30.13
C ILE A 141 -15.22 2.20 29.58
N SER A 142 -16.16 1.61 30.30
CA SER A 142 -17.61 1.67 30.09
C SER A 142 -18.31 2.41 31.25
N GLU A 143 -19.61 2.68 31.12
CA GLU A 143 -20.41 3.36 32.17
C GLU A 143 -20.47 2.57 33.49
N GLU A 144 -20.28 1.26 33.42
CA GLU A 144 -20.33 0.33 34.55
C GLU A 144 -18.97 0.21 35.27
N ASP A 145 -17.89 0.65 34.64
CA ASP A 145 -16.54 0.52 35.18
C ASP A 145 -16.28 1.64 36.22
N GLU A 146 -15.92 1.26 37.45
CA GLU A 146 -15.48 2.20 38.48
C GLU A 146 -13.99 2.53 38.32
N LEU A 147 -13.67 3.83 38.27
CA LEU A 147 -12.31 4.31 38.08
C LEU A 147 -11.64 4.58 39.43
N ALA A 148 -11.01 3.56 39.97
CA ALA A 148 -10.22 3.67 41.18
C ALA A 148 -8.85 4.31 40.93
N SER A 149 -8.38 5.08 41.90
CA SER A 149 -7.00 5.55 41.97
C SER A 149 -6.49 5.51 43.41
N PHE A 150 -5.25 5.06 43.59
CA PHE A 150 -4.58 5.05 44.89
C PHE A 150 -3.84 6.38 45.12
N ALA A 151 -4.16 7.04 46.23
CA ALA A 151 -3.51 8.28 46.64
C ALA A 151 -2.67 8.03 47.91
N PRO A 152 -1.33 8.04 47.82
CA PRO A 152 -0.45 7.80 48.98
C PRO A 152 -0.73 8.77 50.13
N ASP A 153 -1.01 10.04 49.82
CA ASP A 153 -1.29 11.09 50.80
C ASP A 153 -2.58 10.87 51.59
N LEU A 154 -3.50 10.05 51.06
CA LEU A 154 -4.74 9.66 51.73
C LEU A 154 -4.64 8.29 52.40
N CYS A 155 -3.55 7.57 52.16
CA CYS A 155 -3.39 6.15 52.47
C CYS A 155 -4.59 5.29 52.02
N ARG A 156 -5.29 5.64 50.94
CA ARG A 156 -6.42 4.84 50.43
C ARG A 156 -6.60 4.98 48.93
N SER A 157 -7.34 4.04 48.35
CA SER A 157 -7.89 4.19 47.00
C SER A 157 -9.23 4.95 47.04
N MET A 158 -9.48 5.72 45.98
CA MET A 158 -10.74 6.41 45.74
C MET A 158 -11.28 6.04 44.36
N GLY A 159 -12.55 5.64 44.33
CA GLY A 159 -13.29 5.33 43.10
C GLY A 159 -14.06 6.54 42.58
N ALA A 160 -13.97 6.78 41.27
CA ALA A 160 -14.85 7.70 40.56
C ALA A 160 -15.89 6.90 39.75
N LYS A 161 -17.14 7.34 39.81
CA LYS A 161 -18.28 6.70 39.14
C LYS A 161 -18.83 7.59 38.03
N PHE A 162 -19.27 6.96 36.96
CA PHE A 162 -19.92 7.65 35.85
C PHE A 162 -21.23 8.27 36.33
N LYS A 163 -21.47 9.53 35.96
CA LYS A 163 -22.69 10.26 36.34
C LYS A 163 -23.52 10.63 35.13
N LYS A 164 -22.92 11.22 34.09
CA LYS A 164 -23.63 11.65 32.89
C LYS A 164 -22.71 11.80 31.68
N TYR A 165 -23.34 11.92 30.52
CA TYR A 165 -22.68 12.43 29.32
C TYR A 165 -22.72 13.96 29.33
N GLU A 166 -21.62 14.59 28.94
CA GLU A 166 -21.52 16.05 28.84
C GLU A 166 -20.77 16.45 27.56
N SER A 167 -20.67 17.75 27.26
CA SER A 167 -19.84 18.25 26.16
C SER A 167 -18.81 19.22 26.73
N TYR A 168 -17.54 18.96 26.41
CA TYR A 168 -16.42 19.76 26.86
C TYR A 168 -15.58 20.20 25.64
N LYS A 169 -15.47 21.51 25.43
CA LYS A 169 -14.77 22.13 24.29
C LYS A 169 -15.15 21.54 22.91
N GLY A 170 -16.44 21.24 22.73
CA GLY A 170 -17.00 20.70 21.49
C GLY A 170 -16.81 19.19 21.30
N ILE A 171 -16.28 18.48 22.31
CA ILE A 171 -16.16 17.02 22.33
C ILE A 171 -17.14 16.48 23.37
N ASP A 172 -17.96 15.49 23.01
CA ASP A 172 -18.74 14.75 24.00
C ASP A 172 -17.80 14.13 25.05
N VAL A 173 -18.16 13.97 26.30
CA VAL A 173 -17.27 13.38 27.33
C VAL A 173 -18.08 12.56 28.31
N PHE A 174 -17.41 11.60 28.95
CA PHE A 174 -17.99 10.92 30.11
C PHE A 174 -17.63 11.74 31.36
N TYR A 175 -18.65 12.14 32.11
CA TYR A 175 -18.51 12.85 33.36
C TYR A 175 -18.47 11.86 34.52
N TYR A 176 -17.30 11.73 35.14
CA TYR A 176 -17.10 10.94 36.35
C TYR A 176 -16.98 11.85 37.56
N THR A 177 -17.52 11.40 38.70
CA THR A 177 -17.38 12.08 39.99
C THR A 177 -16.95 11.10 41.07
N ALA A 178 -16.27 11.59 42.09
CA ALA A 178 -15.82 10.81 43.24
C ALA A 178 -16.36 11.41 44.55
N SER A 179 -16.61 10.53 45.52
CA SER A 179 -17.03 10.88 46.88
C SER A 179 -16.07 10.25 47.89
N LEU A 180 -16.02 10.80 49.11
CA LEU A 180 -15.25 10.22 50.22
C LEU A 180 -15.93 9.01 50.86
N GLY A 181 -17.20 8.77 50.52
CA GLY A 181 -17.98 7.62 50.97
C GLY A 181 -18.73 7.86 52.29
N ASP A 182 -19.27 6.77 52.84
CA ASP A 182 -20.00 6.77 54.10
C ASP A 182 -19.55 5.60 54.98
N MET A 183 -18.45 5.83 55.69
CA MET A 183 -17.87 4.85 56.61
C MET A 183 -18.77 4.56 57.82
N SER A 184 -19.77 5.39 58.11
CA SER A 184 -20.68 5.17 59.24
C SER A 184 -21.74 4.11 58.95
N SER A 185 -22.20 4.04 57.69
CA SER A 185 -23.26 3.12 57.27
C SER A 185 -22.77 1.96 56.40
N ASN A 186 -21.68 2.13 55.65
CA ASN A 186 -21.14 1.09 54.77
C ASN A 186 -20.15 0.18 55.51
N GLU A 187 -20.53 -1.09 55.71
CA GLU A 187 -19.70 -2.09 56.40
C GLU A 187 -18.33 -2.33 55.73
N GLU A 188 -18.25 -2.26 54.40
CA GLU A 188 -16.98 -2.45 53.67
C GLU A 188 -16.00 -1.28 53.87
N GLU A 189 -16.50 -0.11 54.27
CA GLU A 189 -15.68 1.10 54.50
C GLU A 189 -15.35 1.32 55.98
N LYS A 190 -15.97 0.58 56.92
CA LYS A 190 -15.72 0.75 58.37
C LYS A 190 -14.26 0.50 58.76
N CYS A 191 -13.52 -0.29 58.00
CA CYS A 191 -12.09 -0.50 58.23
C CYS A 191 -11.23 0.77 58.06
N PHE A 192 -11.74 1.82 57.41
CA PHE A 192 -11.09 3.12 57.31
C PHE A 192 -11.22 3.95 58.60
N CYS A 193 -12.07 3.54 59.54
CA CYS A 193 -12.25 4.27 60.79
C CYS A 193 -11.08 4.02 61.75
N PRO A 194 -10.74 5.01 62.61
CA PRO A 194 -9.74 4.82 63.66
C PRO A 194 -10.09 3.65 64.60
N THR A 195 -11.37 3.53 64.97
CA THR A 195 -11.97 2.34 65.58
C THR A 195 -13.35 2.09 64.97
N PRO A 196 -13.84 0.84 64.88
CA PRO A 196 -15.13 0.52 64.25
C PRO A 196 -16.34 1.27 64.86
N ASP A 197 -16.28 1.60 66.14
CA ASP A 197 -17.36 2.26 66.88
C ASP A 197 -17.33 3.80 66.80
N THR A 198 -16.29 4.39 66.19
CA THR A 198 -16.05 5.84 66.16
C THR A 198 -15.96 6.40 64.75
N CYS A 199 -16.67 5.81 63.79
CA CYS A 199 -16.70 6.31 62.42
C CYS A 199 -17.31 7.71 62.35
N LEU A 200 -16.71 8.57 61.54
CA LEU A 200 -17.29 9.87 61.19
C LEU A 200 -18.49 9.65 60.25
N LYS A 201 -19.43 10.61 60.24
CA LYS A 201 -20.60 10.57 59.36
C LYS A 201 -20.18 10.72 57.90
N LYS A 202 -21.11 10.45 56.99
CA LYS A 202 -20.93 10.56 55.54
C LYS A 202 -20.11 11.80 55.12
N GLY A 203 -19.16 11.59 54.21
CA GLY A 203 -18.37 12.64 53.56
C GLY A 203 -17.21 13.22 54.37
N ALA A 204 -16.95 12.70 55.57
CA ALA A 204 -15.80 13.08 56.39
C ALA A 204 -14.86 11.88 56.63
N PHE A 205 -13.57 12.03 56.32
CA PHE A 205 -12.57 10.95 56.39
C PHE A 205 -11.40 11.31 57.32
N ASP A 206 -11.19 10.51 58.37
CA ASP A 206 -10.10 10.71 59.34
C ASP A 206 -8.78 10.10 58.80
N ILE A 207 -7.81 10.96 58.50
CA ILE A 207 -6.49 10.55 57.99
C ILE A 207 -5.42 10.50 59.09
N THR A 208 -5.82 10.53 60.37
CA THR A 208 -4.84 10.68 61.44
C THR A 208 -3.90 9.49 61.54
N LYS A 209 -4.36 8.26 61.29
CA LYS A 209 -3.47 7.08 61.25
C LYS A 209 -2.44 7.15 60.11
N CYS A 210 -2.79 7.81 59.01
CA CYS A 210 -1.94 7.97 57.84
C CYS A 210 -0.85 9.04 58.07
N VAL A 211 -1.27 10.25 58.47
CA VAL A 211 -0.37 11.43 58.55
C VAL A 211 0.21 11.63 59.96
N GLY A 212 -0.38 11.01 60.99
CA GLY A 212 0.02 11.19 62.39
C GLY A 212 -0.47 12.50 63.03
N ALA A 213 -1.29 13.28 62.32
CA ALA A 213 -1.86 14.54 62.79
C ALA A 213 -3.40 14.49 62.77
N PRO A 214 -4.11 15.15 63.72
CA PRO A 214 -5.57 15.07 63.87
C PRO A 214 -6.30 15.86 62.77
N ILE A 215 -6.25 15.34 61.55
CA ILE A 215 -6.77 15.96 60.34
C ILE A 215 -7.90 15.09 59.80
N THR A 216 -9.01 15.74 59.46
CA THR A 216 -10.17 15.14 58.82
C THR A 216 -10.37 15.78 57.45
N LEU A 217 -10.52 14.97 56.42
CA LEU A 217 -10.77 15.42 55.06
C LEU A 217 -12.26 15.42 54.75
N THR A 218 -12.72 16.47 54.10
CA THR A 218 -14.04 16.56 53.47
C THR A 218 -13.88 17.08 52.05
N LEU A 219 -14.97 17.13 51.27
CA LEU A 219 -14.98 18.00 50.09
C LEU A 219 -15.15 19.47 50.52
N PRO A 220 -14.76 20.45 49.68
CA PRO A 220 -14.89 21.86 50.01
C PRO A 220 -16.30 22.25 50.44
N HIS A 221 -16.38 23.09 51.47
CA HIS A 221 -17.61 23.51 52.13
C HIS A 221 -18.52 22.34 52.54
N PHE A 222 -17.94 21.19 52.86
CA PHE A 222 -18.68 19.97 53.25
C PHE A 222 -19.67 19.49 52.17
N TYR A 223 -19.36 19.72 50.88
CA TYR A 223 -20.13 19.17 49.77
C TYR A 223 -20.22 17.63 49.86
N ASP A 224 -21.41 17.06 49.62
CA ASP A 224 -21.72 15.62 49.77
C ASP A 224 -21.45 15.02 51.17
N ALA A 225 -21.26 15.85 52.20
CA ALA A 225 -21.16 15.41 53.60
C ALA A 225 -22.50 15.50 54.34
N ASP A 226 -22.54 14.89 55.53
CA ASP A 226 -23.72 14.93 56.40
C ASP A 226 -24.08 16.40 56.76
N PRO A 227 -25.35 16.83 56.61
CA PRO A 227 -25.76 18.21 56.85
C PRO A 227 -25.47 18.72 58.26
N SER A 228 -25.28 17.85 59.26
CA SER A 228 -24.93 18.29 60.61
C SER A 228 -23.63 19.08 60.66
N TYR A 229 -22.66 18.79 59.80
CA TYR A 229 -21.39 19.55 59.73
C TYR A 229 -21.57 20.99 59.25
N LEU A 230 -22.60 21.25 58.41
CA LEU A 230 -22.88 22.60 57.91
C LEU A 230 -23.41 23.53 59.00
N ASN A 231 -24.02 22.97 60.05
CA ASN A 231 -24.58 23.72 61.17
C ASN A 231 -23.53 24.05 62.25
N GLU A 232 -22.31 23.50 62.14
CA GLU A 232 -21.25 23.68 63.14
C GLU A 232 -20.42 24.97 62.92
N VAL A 233 -20.37 25.49 61.69
CA VAL A 233 -19.53 26.63 61.29
C VAL A 233 -20.26 27.54 60.32
N ASP A 234 -20.33 28.83 60.63
CA ASP A 234 -20.90 29.85 59.74
C ASP A 234 -20.03 30.10 58.49
N GLY A 235 -20.67 30.40 57.34
CA GLY A 235 -19.99 30.75 56.09
C GLY A 235 -19.76 29.59 55.12
N LEU A 236 -20.36 28.43 55.37
CA LEU A 236 -20.28 27.25 54.52
C LEU A 236 -21.39 27.23 53.46
N HIS A 237 -21.02 27.19 52.17
CA HIS A 237 -21.95 27.18 51.05
C HIS A 237 -21.57 26.09 50.02
N PRO A 238 -22.00 24.82 50.21
CA PRO A 238 -21.67 23.75 49.29
C PRO A 238 -22.34 23.96 47.92
N GLU A 239 -21.56 24.19 46.87
CA GLU A 239 -22.00 24.26 45.48
C GLU A 239 -21.39 23.13 44.65
N GLU A 240 -22.20 22.41 43.87
CA GLU A 240 -21.76 21.25 43.08
C GLU A 240 -20.63 21.60 42.11
N ASP A 241 -20.82 22.62 41.24
CA ASP A 241 -19.83 22.97 40.21
C ASP A 241 -18.48 23.43 40.79
N LYS A 242 -18.50 24.03 41.99
CA LYS A 242 -17.30 24.56 42.66
C LYS A 242 -16.60 23.55 43.56
N HIS A 243 -17.33 22.61 44.15
CA HIS A 243 -16.80 21.77 45.23
C HIS A 243 -16.80 20.26 44.93
N GLN A 244 -17.47 19.81 43.86
CA GLN A 244 -17.43 18.42 43.43
C GLN A 244 -16.08 18.05 42.81
N ILE A 245 -15.61 16.81 43.04
CA ILE A 245 -14.52 16.21 42.28
C ILE A 245 -15.09 15.72 40.95
N PHE A 246 -14.45 16.10 39.84
CA PHE A 246 -14.84 15.60 38.52
C PHE A 246 -13.67 15.24 37.64
N ILE A 247 -13.95 14.32 36.71
CA ILE A 247 -13.03 13.90 35.66
C ILE A 247 -13.81 13.76 34.35
N TYR A 248 -13.37 14.46 33.32
CA TYR A 248 -13.84 14.31 31.95
C TYR A 248 -12.95 13.35 31.19
N PHE A 249 -13.51 12.23 30.76
CA PHE A 249 -12.84 11.30 29.85
C PHE A 249 -13.36 11.45 28.43
N GLU A 250 -12.45 11.27 27.45
CA GLU A 250 -12.84 11.23 26.04
C GLU A 250 -13.93 10.17 25.75
N PRO A 251 -14.88 10.45 24.84
CA PRO A 251 -16.00 9.56 24.57
C PRO A 251 -15.65 8.59 23.44
N VAL A 252 -16.53 7.63 23.19
CA VAL A 252 -16.73 7.06 21.85
C VAL A 252 -18.07 7.46 21.28
N CYS A 253 -18.06 7.74 19.96
CA CYS A 253 -19.11 8.36 19.16
C CYS A 253 -20.56 7.97 19.52
N LYS A 254 -21.36 8.95 19.92
CA LYS A 254 -22.83 8.86 20.04
C LYS A 254 -23.60 8.71 18.71
N HIS A 255 -22.96 8.91 17.56
CA HIS A 255 -23.67 9.06 16.27
C HIS A 255 -23.81 7.76 15.47
N ASN A 256 -24.47 6.75 16.03
CA ASN A 256 -25.03 5.60 15.30
C ASN A 256 -26.51 5.36 15.66
N PHE A 257 -27.22 6.40 16.10
CA PHE A 257 -28.53 6.28 16.77
C PHE A 257 -29.76 6.50 15.88
N PHE A 258 -29.73 6.10 14.60
CA PHE A 258 -30.96 6.23 13.77
C PHE A 258 -31.39 4.95 13.03
N PHE A 259 -30.70 3.81 13.18
CA PHE A 259 -31.10 2.56 12.51
C PHE A 259 -31.01 1.30 13.38
N ILE A 260 -30.91 1.44 14.71
CA ILE A 260 -30.86 0.33 15.67
C ILE A 260 -32.22 0.22 16.39
N LEU A 261 -33.32 0.06 15.64
CA LEU A 261 -34.62 -0.24 16.27
C LEU A 261 -35.06 -1.69 16.10
N PHE A 262 -34.34 -2.53 15.33
CA PHE A 262 -34.83 -3.88 14.99
C PHE A 262 -34.05 -5.06 15.58
N LEU A 263 -32.99 -4.84 16.38
CA LEU A 263 -32.20 -5.94 16.96
C LEU A 263 -31.62 -5.66 18.37
N SER A 264 -32.15 -4.65 19.08
CA SER A 264 -31.70 -4.28 20.44
C SER A 264 -32.55 -4.90 21.54
N TYR A 265 -32.69 -6.22 21.54
CA TYR A 265 -32.95 -6.96 22.76
C TYR A 265 -31.94 -8.11 22.78
N LYS A 266 -31.02 -8.12 23.75
CA LYS A 266 -29.96 -9.14 24.02
C LYS A 266 -28.57 -9.04 23.36
N LEU A 267 -28.15 -7.94 22.75
CA LEU A 267 -26.72 -7.77 22.42
C LEU A 267 -26.19 -6.42 22.90
N GLY A 268 -25.86 -6.33 24.19
CA GLY A 268 -25.04 -5.26 24.71
C GLY A 268 -23.68 -5.25 24.00
N LEU A 269 -23.43 -4.24 23.17
CA LEU A 269 -22.09 -3.91 22.69
C LEU A 269 -22.06 -2.42 22.31
N LEU A 270 -21.89 -1.52 23.29
CA LEU A 270 -20.67 -1.04 23.95
C LEU A 270 -20.06 0.21 23.29
N LEU A 271 -20.43 1.38 23.84
CA LEU A 271 -19.68 2.63 23.71
C LEU A 271 -18.43 2.52 24.61
N MET A 272 -17.29 2.07 24.07
CA MET A 272 -16.04 1.96 24.85
C MET A 272 -15.12 3.14 24.59
N GLN A 273 -14.61 3.82 25.61
CA GLN A 273 -13.52 4.80 25.48
C GLN A 273 -12.25 4.16 24.88
N ILE A 274 -11.34 4.90 24.24
CA ILE A 274 -10.21 4.26 23.50
C ILE A 274 -8.87 4.44 24.16
N THR A 275 -8.63 5.59 24.81
CA THR A 275 -7.31 5.88 25.38
C THR A 275 -7.30 5.89 26.91
N GLY A 276 -8.44 6.14 27.56
CA GLY A 276 -8.48 6.33 29.02
C GLY A 276 -7.79 7.63 29.46
N THR A 277 -7.67 8.62 28.57
CA THR A 277 -7.00 9.89 28.89
C THR A 277 -8.02 10.90 29.42
N PRO A 278 -7.77 11.53 30.61
CA PRO A 278 -8.61 12.62 31.09
C PRO A 278 -8.36 13.89 30.27
N LEU A 279 -9.43 14.53 29.79
CA LEU A 279 -9.37 15.80 29.05
C LEU A 279 -9.32 17.00 29.99
N ALA A 280 -10.06 16.92 31.10
CA ALA A 280 -9.89 17.77 32.25
C ALA A 280 -10.28 17.02 33.52
N ALA A 281 -9.63 17.35 34.63
CA ALA A 281 -9.91 16.74 35.92
C ALA A 281 -9.65 17.79 37.01
N ARG A 282 -10.47 17.80 38.06
CA ARG A 282 -10.26 18.64 39.24
C ARG A 282 -10.47 17.80 40.49
N LYS A 283 -9.39 17.55 41.22
CA LYS A 283 -9.39 16.94 42.55
C LYS A 283 -9.49 18.05 43.57
N ARG A 284 -10.42 17.92 44.50
CA ARG A 284 -10.73 18.95 45.50
C ARG A 284 -10.84 18.31 46.86
N LEU A 285 -10.12 18.83 47.83
CA LEU A 285 -10.13 18.34 49.20
C LEU A 285 -10.05 19.50 50.17
N GLN A 286 -10.82 19.41 51.25
CA GLN A 286 -10.80 20.32 52.38
C GLN A 286 -10.19 19.63 53.58
N PHE A 287 -9.25 20.33 54.21
CA PHE A 287 -8.58 19.90 55.42
C PHE A 287 -9.29 20.53 56.59
N ASN A 288 -9.77 19.69 57.50
CA ASN A 288 -10.50 20.10 58.69
C ASN A 288 -9.80 19.54 59.93
N MET A 289 -10.11 20.14 61.07
CA MET A 289 -9.68 19.65 62.37
C MET A 289 -10.88 19.69 63.31
N ARG A 290 -11.21 18.54 63.90
CA ARG A 290 -12.22 18.48 64.95
C ARG A 290 -11.65 19.09 66.22
N ILE A 291 -12.37 20.05 66.78
CA ILE A 291 -12.07 20.62 68.09
C ILE A 291 -13.21 20.28 69.04
N HIS A 292 -12.89 20.09 70.31
CA HIS A 292 -13.87 19.90 71.38
C HIS A 292 -13.32 20.46 72.70
N PRO A 293 -14.18 20.76 73.68
CA PRO A 293 -13.74 21.36 74.93
C PRO A 293 -12.92 20.40 75.79
N ILE A 294 -11.70 20.81 76.16
CA ILE A 294 -10.80 20.03 77.04
C ILE A 294 -10.66 20.74 78.38
N LYS A 295 -11.39 20.27 79.40
CA LYS A 295 -11.43 20.91 80.73
C LYS A 295 -10.05 21.11 81.38
N LYS A 296 -9.07 20.26 81.05
CA LYS A 296 -7.70 20.30 81.58
C LYS A 296 -6.78 21.32 80.89
N VAL A 297 -7.23 21.98 79.83
CA VAL A 297 -6.46 22.97 79.07
C VAL A 297 -7.21 24.30 79.06
N ALA A 298 -6.66 25.32 79.72
CA ALA A 298 -7.35 26.59 79.96
C ALA A 298 -7.86 27.26 78.67
N LEU A 299 -7.04 27.24 77.61
CA LEU A 299 -7.38 27.83 76.30
C LEU A 299 -8.48 27.08 75.53
N MET A 300 -8.81 25.83 75.92
CA MET A 300 -9.81 25.00 75.23
C MET A 300 -11.06 24.71 76.07
N LYS A 301 -11.10 25.17 77.32
CA LYS A 301 -12.17 24.83 78.27
C LYS A 301 -13.58 25.24 77.80
N ASN A 302 -13.68 26.37 77.10
CA ASN A 302 -14.95 26.98 76.68
C ASN A 302 -15.17 26.93 75.16
N LEU A 303 -14.44 26.07 74.43
CA LEU A 303 -14.62 25.95 72.98
C LEU A 303 -15.87 25.11 72.66
N PRO A 304 -16.63 25.48 71.62
CA PRO A 304 -17.67 24.60 71.08
C PRO A 304 -17.03 23.35 70.46
N GLU A 305 -17.77 22.25 70.47
CA GLU A 305 -17.40 21.08 69.66
C GLU A 305 -17.82 21.32 68.21
N ALA A 306 -16.85 21.31 67.30
CA ALA A 306 -17.09 21.57 65.88
C ALA A 306 -15.94 21.01 65.01
N MET A 307 -16.25 20.65 63.77
CA MET A 307 -15.28 20.35 62.73
C MET A 307 -14.89 21.62 61.99
N ILE A 308 -13.76 22.21 62.39
CA ILE A 308 -13.31 23.49 61.82
C ILE A 308 -12.59 23.24 60.48
N PRO A 309 -13.06 23.85 59.37
CA PRO A 309 -12.33 23.85 58.11
C PRO A 309 -11.11 24.76 58.22
N LEU A 310 -9.95 24.26 57.81
CA LEU A 310 -8.69 25.01 57.82
C LEU A 310 -8.45 25.69 56.47
N PHE A 311 -8.45 24.91 55.41
CA PHE A 311 -8.33 25.35 54.02
C PHE A 311 -8.73 24.21 53.09
N TRP A 312 -9.00 24.52 51.83
CA TRP A 312 -9.20 23.52 50.79
C TRP A 312 -8.29 23.80 49.59
N VAL A 313 -8.00 22.76 48.83
CA VAL A 313 -7.10 22.81 47.66
C VAL A 313 -7.80 22.24 46.45
N GLU A 314 -7.51 22.82 45.28
CA GLU A 314 -7.86 22.28 43.97
C GLU A 314 -6.57 21.90 43.24
N GLU A 315 -6.45 20.63 42.89
CA GLU A 315 -5.44 20.14 41.97
C GLU A 315 -6.13 19.78 40.65
N GLY A 316 -5.76 20.45 39.57
CA GLY A 316 -6.42 20.33 38.29
C GLY A 316 -5.49 20.04 37.12
N LEU A 317 -5.99 19.27 36.16
CA LEU A 317 -5.43 19.11 34.83
C LEU A 317 -6.45 19.63 33.82
N GLU A 318 -5.99 20.40 32.84
CA GLU A 318 -6.83 20.80 31.71
C GLU A 318 -6.00 20.78 30.43
N LEU A 319 -6.43 19.99 29.43
CA LEU A 319 -5.76 19.99 28.13
C LEU A 319 -6.03 21.30 27.36
N SER A 320 -4.99 21.84 26.74
CA SER A 320 -5.11 23.00 25.86
C SER A 320 -5.91 22.65 24.60
N GLN A 321 -6.53 23.66 23.99
CA GLN A 321 -7.33 23.46 22.77
C GLN A 321 -6.51 22.83 21.63
N GLU A 322 -5.23 23.15 21.53
CA GLU A 322 -4.33 22.58 20.52
C GLU A 322 -4.23 21.05 20.62
N PHE A 323 -4.09 20.50 21.84
CA PHE A 323 -4.03 19.05 22.03
C PHE A 323 -5.38 18.39 21.76
N ILE A 324 -6.48 19.06 22.12
CA ILE A 324 -7.85 18.62 21.88
C ILE A 324 -8.12 18.53 20.36
N ASP A 325 -7.71 19.54 19.58
CA ASP A 325 -7.87 19.56 18.12
C ASP A 325 -7.03 18.46 17.44
N ILE A 326 -5.83 18.19 17.95
CA ILE A 326 -4.97 17.09 17.47
C ILE A 326 -5.64 15.73 17.70
N LEU A 327 -6.21 15.52 18.89
CA LEU A 327 -6.93 14.30 19.25
C LEU A 327 -8.16 14.11 18.35
N ASP A 328 -8.96 15.16 18.14
CA ASP A 328 -10.13 15.10 17.25
C ASP A 328 -9.75 14.78 15.80
N ALA A 329 -8.80 15.52 15.23
CA ALA A 329 -8.44 15.39 13.82
C ALA A 329 -7.80 14.03 13.51
N LYS A 330 -6.92 13.53 14.39
CA LYS A 330 -6.16 12.29 14.12
C LYS A 330 -6.90 11.04 14.52
N LEU A 331 -7.57 11.05 15.67
CA LEU A 331 -8.18 9.85 16.26
C LEU A 331 -9.69 9.81 16.01
N PHE A 332 -10.45 10.77 16.55
CA PHE A 332 -11.91 10.70 16.55
C PHE A 332 -12.52 10.78 15.14
N ARG A 333 -12.02 11.67 14.27
CA ARG A 333 -12.49 11.81 12.89
C ARG A 333 -12.21 10.58 12.04
N SER A 334 -10.99 10.04 12.15
CA SER A 334 -10.56 8.83 11.43
C SER A 334 -11.47 7.65 11.74
N MET A 335 -11.81 7.47 13.02
CA MET A 335 -12.71 6.41 13.44
C MET A 335 -14.14 6.58 12.94
N ARG A 336 -14.67 7.81 12.93
CA ARG A 336 -16.01 8.09 12.39
C ARG A 336 -16.10 7.67 10.92
N ILE A 337 -15.05 7.97 10.13
CA ILE A 337 -14.94 7.55 8.72
C ILE A 337 -14.93 6.02 8.61
N VAL A 338 -14.14 5.33 9.45
CA VAL A 338 -14.09 3.85 9.45
C VAL A 338 -15.47 3.27 9.79
N GLY A 339 -16.16 3.82 10.80
CA GLY A 339 -17.51 3.41 11.18
C GLY A 339 -18.51 3.51 10.03
N VAL A 340 -18.54 4.64 9.32
CA VAL A 340 -19.40 4.84 8.15
C VAL A 340 -19.01 3.88 7.02
N SER A 341 -17.71 3.73 6.74
CA SER A 341 -17.24 2.86 5.66
C SER A 341 -17.61 1.39 5.87
N LYS A 342 -17.66 0.91 7.12
CA LYS A 342 -18.10 -0.45 7.46
C LYS A 342 -19.54 -0.69 6.99
N TRP A 343 -20.45 0.23 7.27
CA TRP A 343 -21.85 0.11 6.88
C TRP A 343 -22.05 0.24 5.37
N VAL A 344 -21.32 1.16 4.72
CA VAL A 344 -21.33 1.29 3.26
C VAL A 344 -20.89 -0.02 2.59
N LEU A 345 -19.84 -0.67 3.09
CA LEU A 345 -19.35 -1.95 2.56
C LEU A 345 -20.33 -3.10 2.81
N MET A 346 -21.01 -3.14 3.96
CA MET A 346 -22.03 -4.15 4.24
C MET A 346 -23.27 -3.96 3.36
N LEU A 347 -23.72 -2.73 3.14
CA LEU A 347 -24.83 -2.42 2.21
C LEU A 347 -24.47 -2.77 0.77
N LEU A 348 -23.25 -2.46 0.32
CA LEU A 348 -22.75 -2.90 -0.99
C LEU A 348 -22.69 -4.43 -1.10
N GLY A 349 -22.26 -5.11 -0.03
CA GLY A 349 -22.26 -6.58 0.04
C GLY A 349 -23.67 -7.16 -0.09
N LEU A 350 -24.63 -6.63 0.67
CA LEU A 350 -26.04 -7.03 0.60
C LEU A 350 -26.65 -6.73 -0.78
N ALA A 351 -26.34 -5.58 -1.38
CA ALA A 351 -26.78 -5.23 -2.72
C ALA A 351 -26.19 -6.17 -3.79
N MET A 352 -24.93 -6.57 -3.64
CA MET A 352 -24.32 -7.57 -4.53
C MET A 352 -24.92 -8.96 -4.35
N VAL A 353 -25.27 -9.36 -3.12
CA VAL A 353 -25.96 -10.62 -2.85
C VAL A 353 -27.38 -10.59 -3.40
N ALA A 354 -28.15 -9.52 -3.17
CA ALA A 354 -29.49 -9.34 -3.71
C ALA A 354 -29.48 -9.29 -5.24
N GLY A 355 -28.53 -8.56 -5.84
CA GLY A 355 -28.30 -8.55 -7.27
C GLY A 355 -27.91 -9.93 -7.81
N GLY A 356 -27.09 -10.69 -7.07
CA GLY A 356 -26.72 -12.07 -7.38
C GLY A 356 -27.90 -13.04 -7.30
N VAL A 357 -28.76 -12.92 -6.29
CA VAL A 357 -30.00 -13.72 -6.12
C VAL A 357 -31.02 -13.36 -7.19
N MET A 358 -31.21 -12.07 -7.48
CA MET A 358 -32.07 -11.60 -8.57
C MET A 358 -31.57 -12.14 -9.92
N LEU A 359 -30.28 -11.97 -10.22
CA LEU A 359 -29.65 -12.56 -11.41
C LEU A 359 -29.83 -14.08 -11.44
N HIS A 360 -29.65 -14.78 -10.32
CA HIS A 360 -29.86 -16.23 -10.23
C HIS A 360 -31.31 -16.61 -10.52
N TYR A 361 -32.28 -15.89 -9.98
CA TYR A 361 -33.72 -16.12 -10.21
C TYR A 361 -34.11 -15.89 -11.68
N TYR A 362 -33.61 -14.80 -12.30
CA TYR A 362 -33.79 -14.56 -13.74
C TYR A 362 -33.05 -15.59 -14.61
N ARG A 363 -31.93 -16.13 -14.14
CA ARG A 363 -31.18 -17.22 -14.83
C ARG A 363 -31.85 -18.58 -14.69
N GLN A 364 -32.49 -18.85 -13.54
CA GLN A 364 -33.18 -20.11 -13.25
C GLN A 364 -34.48 -20.23 -14.07
N LYS A 365 -35.13 -19.11 -14.40
CA LYS A 365 -36.30 -19.08 -15.29
C LYS A 365 -35.95 -19.17 -16.78
N SER A 366 -34.68 -18.93 -17.16
CA SER A 366 -34.22 -18.91 -18.56
C SER A 366 -33.36 -20.10 -18.98
N ILE A 367 -33.00 -21.01 -18.07
CA ILE A 367 -32.12 -22.14 -18.39
C ILE A 367 -32.66 -23.42 -17.74
N GLY A 368 -33.41 -24.18 -18.53
CA GLY A 368 -33.52 -25.62 -18.32
C GLY A 368 -32.14 -26.27 -18.45
N ILE A 369 -31.79 -27.07 -17.44
CA ILE A 369 -30.83 -28.17 -17.44
C ILE A 369 -29.43 -27.84 -18.02
N THR A 370 -28.45 -27.63 -17.15
CA THR A 370 -27.32 -28.56 -16.95
C THR A 370 -26.35 -28.01 -15.91
N THR A 371 -26.19 -28.75 -14.82
CA THR A 371 -24.99 -28.72 -13.97
C THR A 371 -23.78 -29.06 -14.82
N ASP A 372 -22.71 -28.25 -14.80
CA ASP A 372 -21.41 -28.74 -15.27
C ASP A 372 -20.27 -28.53 -14.27
N ASN A 373 -19.71 -29.69 -13.94
CA ASN A 373 -18.71 -29.98 -12.94
C ASN A 373 -17.30 -29.73 -13.51
N LYS A 374 -16.29 -29.82 -12.64
CA LYS A 374 -14.84 -29.79 -12.92
C LYS A 374 -14.30 -30.79 -13.99
N LYS A 375 -15.16 -31.44 -14.80
CA LYS A 375 -14.82 -32.41 -15.86
C LYS A 375 -14.61 -31.81 -17.26
N ASN A 376 -14.87 -30.51 -17.49
CA ASN A 376 -14.89 -29.94 -18.84
C ASN A 376 -13.56 -29.37 -19.40
N HIS A 377 -12.47 -29.34 -18.63
CA HIS A 377 -11.24 -28.69 -19.10
C HIS A 377 -10.62 -29.31 -20.37
N PRO A 378 -10.57 -30.64 -20.54
CA PRO A 378 -10.09 -31.25 -21.80
C PRO A 378 -11.04 -30.99 -22.98
N LYS A 379 -12.36 -30.95 -22.72
CA LYS A 379 -13.39 -30.77 -23.76
C LYS A 379 -13.37 -29.36 -24.35
N THR A 380 -13.12 -28.32 -23.56
CA THR A 380 -13.04 -26.93 -24.07
C THR A 380 -11.85 -26.69 -25.00
N VAL A 381 -10.68 -27.29 -24.71
CA VAL A 381 -9.51 -27.20 -25.61
C VAL A 381 -9.71 -28.06 -26.84
N GLN A 382 -10.31 -29.25 -26.69
CA GLN A 382 -10.69 -30.08 -27.82
C GLN A 382 -11.61 -29.33 -28.78
N ASN A 383 -12.71 -28.74 -28.30
CA ASN A 383 -13.63 -27.95 -29.14
C ASN A 383 -12.95 -26.78 -29.86
N LEU A 384 -11.83 -26.25 -29.33
CA LEU A 384 -11.07 -25.20 -30.01
C LEU A 384 -10.31 -25.76 -31.23
N TYR A 385 -9.77 -26.97 -31.19
CA TYR A 385 -8.97 -27.52 -32.29
C TYR A 385 -9.70 -28.57 -33.13
N SER A 386 -10.87 -29.05 -32.68
CA SER A 386 -11.66 -30.12 -33.31
C SER A 386 -12.99 -29.65 -33.91
N MET A 387 -13.25 -28.34 -34.00
CA MET A 387 -14.47 -27.84 -34.66
C MET A 387 -14.44 -28.25 -36.15
N PRO A 388 -15.48 -28.95 -36.65
CA PRO A 388 -15.55 -29.31 -38.06
C PRO A 388 -15.61 -28.05 -38.92
N ILE A 389 -14.89 -28.09 -40.04
CA ILE A 389 -14.85 -27.02 -41.02
C ILE A 389 -16.20 -27.04 -41.75
N ASN A 390 -17.02 -26.00 -41.57
CA ASN A 390 -18.19 -25.75 -42.44
C ASN A 390 -17.75 -24.77 -43.54
N MET A 391 -16.91 -25.27 -44.43
CA MET A 391 -16.69 -24.71 -45.76
C MET A 391 -16.47 -25.94 -46.63
N GLU A 392 -17.19 -26.01 -47.74
CA GLU A 392 -16.93 -26.98 -48.82
C GLU A 392 -15.41 -27.14 -48.96
N GLU A 393 -14.93 -28.37 -48.90
CA GLU A 393 -13.52 -28.67 -49.15
C GLU A 393 -13.20 -28.22 -50.58
N GLU A 394 -12.76 -26.97 -50.76
CA GLU A 394 -11.96 -26.60 -51.91
C GLU A 394 -10.72 -27.50 -51.85
N GLU A 395 -10.70 -28.54 -52.68
CA GLU A 395 -9.57 -29.42 -52.84
C GLU A 395 -8.37 -28.56 -53.29
N ILE A 396 -7.38 -28.40 -52.42
CA ILE A 396 -6.19 -27.61 -52.76
C ILE A 396 -5.38 -28.45 -53.75
N GLU A 397 -5.33 -28.02 -55.01
CA GLU A 397 -4.36 -28.50 -55.99
C GLU A 397 -2.95 -28.16 -55.48
N LEU A 398 -2.24 -29.18 -55.00
CA LEU A 398 -0.85 -29.02 -54.59
C LEU A 398 0.02 -28.98 -55.84
N PRO A 399 1.02 -28.08 -55.91
CA PRO A 399 1.93 -28.05 -57.06
C PRO A 399 2.64 -29.39 -57.24
N GLU A 400 2.70 -29.89 -58.48
CA GLU A 400 3.53 -31.04 -58.84
C GLU A 400 5.00 -30.65 -58.70
N MET A 401 5.83 -31.54 -58.12
CA MET A 401 7.23 -31.21 -57.93
C MET A 401 7.97 -31.36 -59.26
N GLU A 402 8.37 -30.25 -59.87
CA GLU A 402 9.09 -30.27 -61.15
C GLU A 402 10.57 -30.64 -60.98
N GLU A 403 11.19 -30.30 -59.84
CA GLU A 403 12.61 -30.54 -59.57
C GLU A 403 12.88 -31.28 -58.25
N LYS A 404 13.96 -32.08 -58.20
CA LYS A 404 14.40 -32.76 -56.97
C LYS A 404 14.90 -31.72 -55.96
N PRO A 405 14.49 -31.79 -54.67
CA PRO A 405 14.86 -30.78 -53.69
C PRO A 405 16.37 -30.79 -53.43
N ASN A 406 16.95 -29.60 -53.31
CA ASN A 406 18.38 -29.45 -53.00
C ASN A 406 18.71 -30.13 -51.66
N PRO A 407 19.76 -30.97 -51.57
CA PRO A 407 20.09 -31.68 -50.35
C PRO A 407 20.52 -30.71 -49.24
N ILE A 408 20.19 -31.05 -47.99
CA ILE A 408 20.67 -30.37 -46.78
C ILE A 408 22.14 -30.65 -46.59
N LEU A 409 22.94 -29.58 -46.48
CA LEU A 409 24.37 -29.69 -46.26
C LEU A 409 24.69 -29.85 -44.76
N LYS A 410 25.75 -30.61 -44.46
CA LYS A 410 26.26 -30.76 -43.08
C LYS A 410 26.53 -29.40 -42.41
N SER A 411 27.06 -28.44 -43.16
CA SER A 411 27.32 -27.08 -42.68
C SER A 411 26.05 -26.33 -42.26
N GLU A 412 24.89 -26.58 -42.89
CA GLU A 412 23.59 -26.01 -42.50
C GLU A 412 23.14 -26.57 -41.14
N VAL A 413 23.35 -27.87 -40.93
CA VAL A 413 23.07 -28.57 -39.67
C VAL A 413 23.95 -28.00 -38.56
N GLU A 414 25.27 -27.97 -38.75
CA GLU A 414 26.22 -27.41 -37.77
C GLU A 414 25.89 -25.97 -37.39
N CYS A 415 25.60 -25.13 -38.38
CA CYS A 415 25.23 -23.74 -38.16
C CYS A 415 23.94 -23.63 -37.32
N THR A 416 23.00 -24.54 -37.52
CA THR A 416 21.74 -24.58 -36.76
C THR A 416 21.95 -25.06 -35.33
N LEU A 417 22.75 -26.11 -35.12
CA LEU A 417 23.07 -26.64 -33.79
C LEU A 417 23.83 -25.62 -32.93
N LYS A 418 24.80 -24.91 -33.51
CA LYS A 418 25.55 -23.84 -32.81
C LYS A 418 24.65 -22.72 -32.29
N LYS A 419 23.57 -22.40 -33.02
CA LYS A 419 22.59 -21.36 -32.68
C LYS A 419 21.57 -21.78 -31.63
N LEU A 420 21.48 -23.06 -31.27
CA LEU A 420 20.59 -23.52 -30.21
C LEU A 420 20.98 -22.88 -28.86
N LYS A 421 19.96 -22.41 -28.13
CA LYS A 421 20.10 -21.83 -26.79
C LYS A 421 20.07 -22.93 -25.74
N ASN A 422 20.99 -22.91 -24.80
CA ASN A 422 21.04 -23.85 -23.68
C ASN A 422 19.88 -23.57 -22.68
N GLY A 423 19.54 -24.55 -21.85
CA GLY A 423 18.52 -24.49 -20.80
C GLY A 423 17.08 -24.55 -21.32
N LYS A 424 16.85 -25.16 -22.49
CA LYS A 424 15.52 -25.32 -23.09
C LYS A 424 14.96 -26.71 -22.80
N THR A 425 13.67 -26.77 -22.48
CA THR A 425 12.95 -28.02 -22.24
C THR A 425 12.78 -28.83 -23.53
N GLY A 426 13.01 -30.14 -23.45
CA GLY A 426 12.77 -31.10 -24.54
C GLY A 426 11.29 -31.33 -24.85
N GLY A 427 11.03 -32.03 -25.96
CA GLY A 427 9.69 -32.45 -26.37
C GLY A 427 9.22 -33.69 -25.61
N LEU A 428 8.34 -34.49 -26.23
CA LEU A 428 7.93 -35.80 -25.70
C LEU A 428 9.08 -36.82 -25.69
N ASP A 429 10.06 -36.63 -26.58
CA ASP A 429 11.28 -37.43 -26.71
C ASP A 429 12.32 -37.16 -25.59
N ASN A 430 12.11 -36.14 -24.75
CA ASN A 430 13.03 -35.68 -23.71
C ASN A 430 14.44 -35.31 -24.21
N ILE A 431 14.63 -35.13 -25.52
CA ILE A 431 15.91 -34.69 -26.09
C ILE A 431 16.05 -33.19 -25.85
N VAL A 432 17.20 -32.76 -25.30
CA VAL A 432 17.51 -31.35 -25.02
C VAL A 432 18.54 -30.79 -26.00
N ASN A 433 18.58 -29.45 -26.10
CA ASN A 433 19.46 -28.76 -27.05
C ASN A 433 20.94 -29.09 -26.85
N GLU A 434 21.38 -29.28 -25.61
CA GLU A 434 22.76 -29.57 -25.23
C GLU A 434 23.23 -30.91 -25.79
N GLN A 435 22.39 -31.94 -25.77
CA GLN A 435 22.72 -33.26 -26.30
C GLN A 435 23.03 -33.18 -27.80
N LEU A 436 22.26 -32.39 -28.55
CA LEU A 436 22.51 -32.19 -29.97
C LEU A 436 23.71 -31.28 -30.24
N LYS A 437 23.89 -30.24 -29.42
CA LYS A 437 24.97 -29.25 -29.59
C LYS A 437 26.36 -29.82 -29.27
N TYR A 438 26.44 -30.73 -28.31
CA TYR A 438 27.69 -31.37 -27.88
C TYR A 438 27.85 -32.80 -28.38
N GLY A 439 26.92 -33.31 -29.19
CA GLY A 439 26.99 -34.68 -29.74
C GLY A 439 28.05 -34.90 -30.82
N GLY A 440 28.84 -33.88 -31.15
CA GLY A 440 30.01 -33.98 -32.02
C GLY A 440 29.70 -34.17 -33.51
N GLU A 441 30.76 -34.48 -34.26
CA GLU A 441 30.71 -34.58 -35.72
C GLU A 441 29.89 -35.76 -36.23
N ARG A 442 30.02 -36.92 -35.57
CA ARG A 442 29.29 -38.14 -35.93
C ARG A 442 27.77 -37.94 -35.85
N LEU A 443 27.27 -37.37 -34.74
CA LEU A 443 25.84 -37.07 -34.62
C LEU A 443 25.38 -36.10 -35.71
N THR A 444 26.19 -35.09 -36.01
CA THR A 444 25.88 -34.10 -37.05
C THR A 444 25.73 -34.75 -38.43
N GLN A 445 26.57 -35.74 -38.76
CA GLN A 445 26.46 -36.52 -39.99
C GLN A 445 25.17 -37.33 -40.05
N GLU A 446 24.84 -38.05 -38.98
CA GLU A 446 23.60 -38.85 -38.89
C GLU A 446 22.34 -37.97 -38.99
N LEU A 447 22.35 -36.78 -38.35
CA LEU A 447 21.26 -35.81 -38.47
C LEU A 447 21.13 -35.29 -39.91
N CYS A 448 22.25 -35.02 -40.58
CA CYS A 448 22.25 -34.61 -41.98
C CYS A 448 21.64 -35.68 -42.88
N TYR A 449 22.01 -36.94 -42.68
CA TYR A 449 21.42 -38.07 -43.40
C TYR A 449 19.91 -38.18 -43.16
N LEU A 450 19.48 -38.14 -41.88
CA LEU A 450 18.07 -38.19 -41.52
C LEU A 450 17.26 -37.05 -42.14
N PHE A 451 17.77 -35.82 -42.09
CA PHE A 451 17.07 -34.65 -42.64
C PHE A 451 16.95 -34.71 -44.17
N ASN A 452 17.97 -35.20 -44.87
CA ASN A 452 17.90 -35.44 -46.31
C ASN A 452 16.87 -36.51 -46.66
N LYS A 453 16.86 -37.62 -45.91
CA LYS A 453 15.85 -38.67 -46.10
C LYS A 453 14.42 -38.14 -45.91
N CYS A 454 14.19 -37.31 -44.89
CA CYS A 454 12.89 -36.68 -44.70
C CYS A 454 12.48 -35.76 -45.87
N LEU A 455 13.44 -35.08 -46.48
CA LEU A 455 13.22 -34.19 -47.62
C LEU A 455 12.97 -34.98 -48.92
N GLU A 456 13.65 -36.10 -49.12
CA GLU A 456 13.43 -36.99 -50.27
C GLU A 456 12.08 -37.72 -50.16
N ASP A 457 11.79 -38.30 -48.99
CA ASP A 457 10.55 -39.06 -48.75
C ASP A 457 9.31 -38.16 -48.60
N GLN A 458 9.51 -36.84 -48.49
CA GLN A 458 8.46 -35.84 -48.20
C GLN A 458 7.66 -36.18 -46.93
N LYS A 459 8.34 -36.79 -45.95
CA LYS A 459 7.74 -37.32 -44.70
C LYS A 459 8.67 -37.07 -43.52
N VAL A 460 8.08 -36.85 -42.35
CA VAL A 460 8.81 -36.78 -41.08
C VAL A 460 8.50 -37.99 -40.20
N PRO A 461 9.40 -38.36 -39.27
CA PRO A 461 9.12 -39.39 -38.27
C PRO A 461 7.83 -39.09 -37.49
N ASN A 462 7.02 -40.12 -37.24
CA ASN A 462 5.74 -39.96 -36.50
C ASN A 462 5.93 -39.31 -35.12
N SER A 463 7.07 -39.56 -34.45
CA SER A 463 7.40 -38.94 -33.17
C SER A 463 7.54 -37.40 -33.23
N TRP A 464 7.74 -36.81 -34.41
CA TRP A 464 7.83 -35.35 -34.61
C TRP A 464 6.45 -34.70 -34.84
N LEU A 465 5.44 -35.50 -35.19
CA LEU A 465 4.06 -35.05 -35.40
C LEU A 465 3.35 -34.79 -34.07
N GLU A 466 3.73 -35.54 -33.03
CA GLU A 466 3.20 -35.37 -31.67
C GLU A 466 3.83 -34.19 -30.93
N SER A 467 3.01 -33.40 -30.24
CA SER A 467 3.46 -32.28 -29.41
C SER A 467 2.87 -32.34 -28.01
N LYS A 468 3.62 -31.89 -27.00
CA LYS A 468 3.12 -31.78 -25.62
C LYS A 468 2.56 -30.40 -25.36
N LEU A 469 1.26 -30.30 -25.07
CA LEU A 469 0.63 -29.02 -24.77
C LEU A 469 0.89 -28.61 -23.31
N ILE A 470 1.44 -27.41 -23.12
CA ILE A 470 1.57 -26.75 -21.82
C ILE A 470 0.69 -25.50 -21.79
N LEU A 471 -0.09 -25.34 -20.73
CA LEU A 471 -0.90 -24.15 -20.49
C LEU A 471 -0.15 -23.18 -19.58
N LEU A 472 0.25 -22.02 -20.11
CA LEU A 472 0.87 -20.95 -19.34
C LEU A 472 -0.16 -19.91 -18.90
N PHE A 473 -0.31 -19.69 -17.60
CA PHE A 473 -1.24 -18.68 -17.08
C PHE A 473 -0.79 -17.25 -17.48
N LYS A 474 -1.70 -16.47 -18.07
CA LYS A 474 -1.44 -15.09 -18.52
C LYS A 474 -1.79 -14.07 -17.43
N LYS A 475 -3.07 -13.91 -17.09
CA LYS A 475 -3.61 -12.95 -16.08
C LYS A 475 -5.09 -13.22 -15.81
N GLY A 476 -5.65 -12.67 -14.73
CA GLY A 476 -7.08 -12.76 -14.41
C GLY A 476 -7.43 -13.93 -13.49
N ASP A 477 -8.63 -14.49 -13.65
CA ASP A 477 -9.06 -15.67 -12.89
C ASP A 477 -8.28 -16.92 -13.35
N LYS A 478 -7.66 -17.63 -12.40
CA LYS A 478 -6.90 -18.86 -12.63
C LYS A 478 -7.78 -20.06 -12.98
N PHE A 479 -9.08 -19.99 -12.72
CA PHE A 479 -10.02 -21.07 -13.05
C PHE A 479 -10.61 -20.95 -14.46
N ASN A 480 -10.42 -19.81 -15.14
CA ASN A 480 -10.86 -19.61 -16.51
C ASN A 480 -9.76 -20.01 -17.51
N ILE A 481 -9.99 -21.05 -18.30
CA ILE A 481 -9.01 -21.55 -19.29
C ILE A 481 -8.68 -20.53 -20.39
N ARG A 482 -9.57 -19.58 -20.67
CA ARG A 482 -9.32 -18.48 -21.62
C ARG A 482 -8.17 -17.57 -21.18
N ASN A 483 -7.80 -17.61 -19.90
CA ASN A 483 -6.68 -16.86 -19.33
C ASN A 483 -5.34 -17.60 -19.43
N TYR A 484 -5.29 -18.78 -20.05
CA TYR A 484 -4.07 -19.54 -20.30
C TYR A 484 -3.66 -19.47 -21.76
N ARG A 485 -2.36 -19.43 -22.01
CA ARG A 485 -1.76 -19.53 -23.34
C ARG A 485 -1.34 -20.98 -23.62
N PRO A 486 -1.87 -21.62 -24.66
CA PRO A 486 -1.38 -22.92 -25.11
C PRO A 486 0.02 -22.78 -25.73
N ILE A 487 0.96 -23.66 -25.35
CA ILE A 487 2.28 -23.78 -25.97
C ILE A 487 2.54 -25.24 -26.30
N ASN A 488 2.91 -25.51 -27.55
CA ASN A 488 3.27 -26.84 -28.02
C ASN A 488 4.77 -27.04 -27.85
N LEU A 489 5.17 -27.96 -26.95
CA LEU A 489 6.53 -28.44 -26.87
C LEU A 489 6.76 -29.51 -27.95
N LEU A 490 7.52 -29.10 -28.96
CA LEU A 490 7.93 -29.91 -30.11
C LEU A 490 9.31 -30.54 -29.90
N SER A 491 9.54 -31.69 -30.56
CA SER A 491 10.86 -32.33 -30.64
C SER A 491 11.92 -31.34 -31.08
N VAL A 492 13.10 -31.42 -30.45
CA VAL A 492 14.23 -30.55 -30.80
C VAL A 492 14.75 -30.90 -32.20
N LEU A 493 14.75 -32.18 -32.57
CA LEU A 493 15.16 -32.64 -33.89
C LEU A 493 14.28 -32.05 -35.00
N TYR A 494 12.96 -32.11 -34.81
CA TYR A 494 11.99 -31.46 -35.69
C TYR A 494 12.26 -29.96 -35.83
N LYS A 495 12.47 -29.25 -34.72
CA LYS A 495 12.78 -27.81 -34.75
C LYS A 495 14.08 -27.50 -35.49
N CYS A 496 15.10 -28.35 -35.38
CA CYS A 496 16.34 -28.21 -36.13
C CYS A 496 16.10 -28.36 -37.63
N PHE A 497 15.35 -29.39 -38.04
CA PHE A 497 14.97 -29.61 -39.42
C PHE A 497 14.17 -28.43 -39.99
N MET A 498 13.08 -28.04 -39.32
CA MET A 498 12.26 -26.90 -39.73
C MET A 498 13.03 -25.58 -39.74
N ALA A 499 14.02 -25.38 -38.85
CA ALA A 499 14.86 -24.19 -38.84
C ALA A 499 15.79 -24.09 -40.06
N ILE A 500 16.24 -25.21 -40.60
CA ILE A 500 17.02 -25.27 -41.85
C ILE A 500 16.11 -24.90 -43.02
N LEU A 501 14.96 -25.56 -43.14
CA LEU A 501 14.00 -25.29 -44.21
C LEU A 501 13.50 -23.84 -44.19
N THR A 502 13.13 -23.34 -43.02
CA THR A 502 12.72 -21.94 -42.84
C THR A 502 13.82 -20.97 -43.29
N ARG A 503 15.10 -21.30 -43.06
CA ARG A 503 16.24 -20.47 -43.50
C ARG A 503 16.34 -20.39 -45.02
N ARG A 504 16.06 -21.48 -45.73
CA ARG A 504 16.09 -21.55 -47.20
C ARG A 504 15.05 -20.61 -47.83
N ILE A 505 13.82 -20.63 -47.31
CA ILE A 505 12.73 -19.76 -47.79
C ILE A 505 12.69 -18.39 -47.13
N ASN A 506 13.60 -18.11 -46.18
CA ASN A 506 13.54 -16.89 -45.38
C ASN A 506 13.59 -15.62 -46.25
N LYS A 507 14.36 -15.65 -47.35
CA LYS A 507 14.46 -14.53 -48.30
C LYS A 507 13.14 -14.27 -49.02
N GLN A 508 12.47 -15.33 -49.50
CA GLN A 508 11.15 -15.23 -50.14
C GLN A 508 10.12 -14.68 -49.15
N LEU A 509 10.05 -15.24 -47.95
CA LEU A 509 9.16 -14.78 -46.88
C LEU A 509 9.40 -13.33 -46.48
N ASP A 510 10.66 -12.88 -46.39
CA ASP A 510 11.00 -11.50 -46.06
C ASP A 510 10.65 -10.52 -47.20
N ALA A 511 10.68 -10.97 -48.46
CA ALA A 511 10.27 -10.16 -49.63
C ALA A 511 8.75 -9.97 -49.72
N ILE A 512 7.98 -10.98 -49.33
CA ILE A 512 6.51 -10.94 -49.27
C ILE A 512 6.02 -9.99 -48.16
N SER A 513 6.74 -9.93 -47.04
CA SER A 513 6.37 -9.12 -45.88
C SER A 513 6.52 -7.62 -46.17
N PRO A 514 5.43 -6.83 -46.12
CA PRO A 514 5.51 -5.41 -46.47
C PRO A 514 6.23 -4.58 -45.40
N VAL A 515 6.43 -3.29 -45.67
CA VAL A 515 7.18 -2.36 -44.81
C VAL A 515 6.42 -1.92 -43.55
N ASP A 516 5.10 -2.07 -43.53
CA ASP A 516 4.22 -1.84 -42.38
C ASP A 516 4.13 -3.03 -41.42
N GLN A 517 4.60 -4.22 -41.83
CA GLN A 517 4.79 -5.36 -40.93
C GLN A 517 6.19 -5.31 -40.30
N VAL A 518 6.23 -4.97 -39.02
CA VAL A 518 7.47 -4.88 -38.23
C VAL A 518 7.71 -6.11 -37.35
N GLY A 519 6.70 -6.96 -37.16
CA GLY A 519 6.78 -8.18 -36.34
C GLY A 519 7.55 -9.30 -37.05
N PHE A 520 8.41 -9.99 -36.31
CA PHE A 520 9.19 -11.16 -36.78
C PHE A 520 10.04 -10.94 -38.05
N LYS A 521 10.28 -9.68 -38.43
CA LYS A 521 11.09 -9.27 -39.57
C LYS A 521 12.50 -8.88 -39.13
N ARG A 522 13.51 -9.28 -39.90
CA ARG A 522 14.92 -8.98 -39.58
C ARG A 522 15.18 -7.48 -39.66
N ASN A 523 15.95 -6.94 -38.71
CA ASN A 523 16.30 -5.51 -38.59
C ASN A 523 15.13 -4.55 -38.30
N PHE A 524 13.94 -5.05 -38.00
CA PHE A 524 12.81 -4.27 -37.49
C PHE A 524 12.63 -4.55 -35.99
N SER A 525 12.07 -3.56 -35.29
CA SER A 525 11.81 -3.62 -33.85
C SER A 525 10.43 -3.06 -33.52
N THR A 526 9.93 -3.36 -32.32
CA THR A 526 8.71 -2.72 -31.79
C THR A 526 8.84 -1.20 -31.73
N SER A 527 10.07 -0.70 -31.54
CA SER A 527 10.37 0.72 -31.43
C SER A 527 10.12 1.47 -32.73
N ASP A 528 10.24 0.81 -33.89
CA ASP A 528 9.90 1.39 -35.19
C ASP A 528 8.41 1.74 -35.25
N ALA A 529 7.53 0.79 -34.93
CA ALA A 529 6.08 1.02 -34.93
C ALA A 529 5.62 1.99 -33.84
N ILE A 530 6.19 1.88 -32.64
CA ILE A 530 5.90 2.82 -31.54
C ILE A 530 6.25 4.26 -31.97
N LEU A 531 7.41 4.47 -32.61
CA LEU A 531 7.81 5.80 -33.06
C LEU A 531 6.84 6.35 -34.11
N VAL A 532 6.44 5.55 -35.10
CA VAL A 532 5.50 5.98 -36.14
C VAL A 532 4.19 6.48 -35.52
N ILE A 533 3.57 5.69 -34.65
CA ILE A 533 2.33 6.09 -33.97
C ILE A 533 2.51 7.34 -33.11
N GLN A 534 3.62 7.44 -32.36
CA GLN A 534 3.90 8.62 -31.54
C GLN A 534 4.11 9.89 -32.36
N GLN A 535 4.86 9.80 -33.47
CA GLN A 535 5.07 10.95 -34.35
C GLN A 535 3.77 11.36 -35.05
N LEU A 536 2.94 10.40 -35.49
CA LEU A 536 1.62 10.71 -36.05
C LEU A 536 0.73 11.47 -35.06
N ILE A 537 0.61 11.00 -33.82
CA ILE A 537 -0.16 11.69 -32.77
C ILE A 537 0.41 13.09 -32.52
N ALA A 538 1.74 13.21 -32.40
CA ALA A 538 2.39 14.50 -32.16
C ALA A 538 2.19 15.47 -33.33
N ARG A 539 2.27 15.01 -34.57
CA ARG A 539 2.05 15.81 -35.79
C ARG A 539 0.59 16.20 -35.94
N ALA A 540 -0.36 15.29 -35.70
CA ALA A 540 -1.79 15.60 -35.68
C ALA A 540 -2.08 16.72 -34.68
N GLN A 541 -1.58 16.63 -33.46
CA GLN A 541 -1.72 17.70 -32.46
C GLN A 541 -1.04 19.01 -32.88
N GLN A 542 0.13 18.95 -33.48
CA GLN A 542 0.89 20.14 -33.85
C GLN A 542 0.26 20.91 -35.03
N TYR A 543 -0.26 20.18 -36.02
CA TYR A 543 -0.82 20.71 -37.27
C TYR A 543 -2.36 20.68 -37.32
N GLN A 544 -2.99 20.27 -36.23
CA GLN A 544 -4.44 20.31 -36.01
C GLN A 544 -5.26 19.57 -37.09
N PHE A 545 -4.71 18.50 -37.66
CA PHE A 545 -5.47 17.62 -38.56
C PHE A 545 -6.09 16.45 -37.79
N PRO A 546 -7.23 15.91 -38.29
CA PRO A 546 -7.90 14.79 -37.66
C PRO A 546 -7.13 13.49 -37.91
N LEU A 547 -6.97 12.70 -36.85
CA LEU A 547 -6.33 11.39 -36.89
C LEU A 547 -7.14 10.41 -36.05
N VAL A 548 -7.47 9.27 -36.64
CA VAL A 548 -8.19 8.18 -36.00
C VAL A 548 -7.30 6.95 -36.02
N LEU A 549 -7.07 6.34 -34.85
CA LEU A 549 -6.28 5.13 -34.67
C LEU A 549 -7.17 4.03 -34.11
N LEU A 550 -7.30 2.92 -34.83
CA LEU A 550 -8.03 1.74 -34.36
C LEU A 550 -7.06 0.60 -34.08
N PHE A 551 -6.91 0.25 -32.80
CA PHE A 551 -6.07 -0.85 -32.35
C PHE A 551 -6.88 -2.14 -32.34
N ILE A 552 -6.55 -3.08 -33.21
CA ILE A 552 -7.28 -4.34 -33.42
C ILE A 552 -6.57 -5.49 -32.69
N ASP A 553 -7.33 -6.29 -31.94
CA ASP A 553 -6.88 -7.55 -31.32
C ASP A 553 -7.69 -8.71 -31.92
N PHE A 554 -7.01 -9.72 -32.46
CA PHE A 554 -7.65 -10.94 -32.96
C PHE A 554 -7.86 -11.98 -31.85
N GLU A 555 -8.98 -12.68 -31.88
CA GLU A 555 -9.30 -13.76 -30.96
C GLU A 555 -8.44 -14.99 -31.22
N LYS A 556 -7.46 -15.20 -30.33
CA LYS A 556 -6.53 -16.35 -30.38
C LYS A 556 -5.91 -16.55 -31.76
N ALA A 557 -5.41 -15.47 -32.36
CA ALA A 557 -4.97 -15.39 -33.76
C ALA A 557 -4.25 -16.66 -34.27
N PHE A 558 -3.19 -17.11 -33.57
CA PHE A 558 -2.42 -18.29 -33.98
C PHE A 558 -3.21 -19.59 -33.91
N ASP A 559 -4.15 -19.74 -32.98
CA ASP A 559 -4.92 -20.98 -32.80
C ASP A 559 -6.15 -21.05 -33.73
N SER A 560 -6.54 -19.92 -34.32
CA SER A 560 -7.81 -19.78 -35.05
C SER A 560 -7.66 -19.90 -36.58
N VAL A 561 -6.48 -19.61 -37.15
CA VAL A 561 -6.24 -19.66 -38.60
C VAL A 561 -6.48 -21.07 -39.14
N TYR A 562 -7.17 -21.20 -40.28
CA TYR A 562 -7.37 -22.50 -40.90
C TYR A 562 -6.09 -23.02 -41.59
N THR A 563 -5.86 -24.32 -41.49
CA THR A 563 -4.71 -24.99 -42.14
C THR A 563 -4.71 -24.80 -43.66
N HIS A 564 -5.89 -24.89 -44.29
CA HIS A 564 -6.03 -24.67 -45.74
C HIS A 564 -5.60 -23.26 -46.14
N SER A 565 -5.93 -22.23 -45.34
CA SER A 565 -5.56 -20.84 -45.64
C SER A 565 -4.04 -20.63 -45.56
N ILE A 566 -3.35 -21.34 -44.65
CA ILE A 566 -1.89 -21.31 -44.57
C ILE A 566 -1.27 -21.89 -45.85
N LEU A 567 -1.73 -23.06 -46.28
CA LEU A 567 -1.22 -23.72 -47.49
C LEU A 567 -1.49 -22.89 -48.75
N LYS A 568 -2.73 -22.40 -48.93
CA LYS A 568 -3.13 -21.52 -50.04
C LYS A 568 -2.26 -20.26 -50.10
N SER A 569 -1.98 -19.65 -48.94
CA SER A 569 -1.11 -18.48 -48.86
C SER A 569 0.34 -18.77 -49.29
N LEU A 570 0.89 -19.93 -48.92
CA LEU A 570 2.24 -20.33 -49.32
C LEU A 570 2.33 -20.61 -50.83
N ILE A 571 1.30 -21.26 -51.40
CA ILE A 571 1.20 -21.54 -52.83
C ILE A 571 1.08 -20.23 -53.62
N ASN A 572 0.17 -19.34 -53.22
CA ASN A 572 -0.06 -18.05 -53.89
C ASN A 572 1.19 -17.16 -53.90
N ASN A 573 2.06 -17.31 -52.90
CA ASN A 573 3.32 -16.58 -52.81
C ASN A 573 4.52 -17.32 -53.41
N LYS A 574 4.30 -18.43 -54.13
CA LYS A 574 5.32 -19.22 -54.84
C LYS A 574 6.49 -19.64 -53.94
N ILE A 575 6.17 -20.05 -52.71
CA ILE A 575 7.14 -20.68 -51.81
C ILE A 575 7.50 -22.07 -52.35
N GLY A 576 8.73 -22.53 -52.14
CA GLY A 576 9.23 -23.82 -52.66
C GLY A 576 8.26 -24.98 -52.41
N GLU A 577 7.92 -25.69 -53.48
CA GLU A 577 6.91 -26.77 -53.53
C GLU A 577 7.27 -27.91 -52.59
N GLU A 578 8.56 -28.22 -52.47
CA GLU A 578 9.10 -29.25 -51.60
C GLU A 578 8.84 -28.95 -50.12
N ILE A 579 8.77 -27.67 -49.75
CA ILE A 579 8.49 -27.25 -48.38
C ILE A 579 6.98 -27.21 -48.15
N ILE A 580 6.18 -26.82 -49.15
CA ILE A 580 4.72 -26.81 -49.06
C ILE A 580 4.19 -28.23 -48.84
N LYS A 581 4.64 -29.22 -49.62
CA LYS A 581 4.24 -30.63 -49.46
C LYS A 581 4.60 -31.18 -48.08
N LEU A 582 5.79 -30.87 -47.59
CA LEU A 582 6.21 -31.28 -46.25
C LEU A 582 5.40 -30.60 -45.14
N ILE A 583 5.08 -29.31 -45.27
CA ILE A 583 4.23 -28.58 -44.32
C ILE A 583 2.82 -29.17 -44.31
N GLU A 584 2.26 -29.44 -45.49
CA GLU A 584 0.98 -30.12 -45.65
C GLU A 584 0.98 -31.46 -44.90
N TYR A 585 2.01 -32.28 -45.12
CA TYR A 585 2.16 -33.58 -44.48
C TYR A 585 2.15 -33.46 -42.95
N VAL A 586 2.92 -32.49 -42.44
CA VAL A 586 3.05 -32.24 -41.00
C VAL A 586 1.74 -31.73 -40.41
N TYR A 587 1.10 -30.73 -41.03
CA TYR A 587 -0.09 -30.10 -40.46
C TYR A 587 -1.31 -31.02 -40.50
N ARG A 588 -1.49 -31.82 -41.57
CA ARG A 588 -2.61 -32.79 -41.65
C ARG A 588 -2.52 -33.91 -40.60
N ARG A 589 -1.31 -34.25 -40.15
CA ARG A 589 -1.07 -35.38 -39.23
C ARG A 589 -0.61 -34.96 -37.84
N ALA A 590 -0.51 -33.66 -37.57
CA ALA A 590 -0.05 -33.16 -36.29
C ALA A 590 -1.07 -33.46 -35.19
N THR A 591 -0.58 -33.94 -34.04
CA THR A 591 -1.41 -34.16 -32.85
C THR A 591 -0.82 -33.43 -31.64
N MET A 592 -1.69 -33.06 -30.70
CA MET A 592 -1.30 -32.47 -29.41
C MET A 592 -1.76 -33.37 -28.26
N LYS A 593 -0.84 -33.65 -27.34
CA LYS A 593 -1.10 -34.41 -26.12
C LYS A 593 -1.19 -33.44 -24.94
N ILE A 594 -2.39 -33.32 -24.37
CA ILE A 594 -2.64 -32.52 -23.16
C ILE A 594 -2.50 -33.42 -21.94
N LYS A 595 -1.73 -33.01 -20.94
CA LYS A 595 -1.66 -33.67 -19.62
C LYS A 595 -2.24 -32.77 -18.54
N VAL A 596 -3.30 -33.22 -17.86
CA VAL A 596 -3.92 -32.55 -16.70
C VAL A 596 -3.90 -33.51 -15.52
N GLY A 597 -3.00 -33.27 -14.57
CA GLY A 597 -2.72 -34.22 -13.49
C GLY A 597 -2.21 -35.55 -14.05
N ASN A 598 -2.91 -36.64 -13.73
CA ASN A 598 -2.59 -37.98 -14.22
C ASN A 598 -3.29 -38.35 -15.53
N MET A 599 -4.22 -37.52 -16.02
CA MET A 599 -4.93 -37.79 -17.27
C MET A 599 -4.17 -37.21 -18.46
N SER A 600 -4.06 -37.98 -19.54
CA SER A 600 -3.55 -37.49 -20.83
C SER A 600 -4.55 -37.75 -21.95
N ARG A 601 -4.70 -36.79 -22.86
CA ARG A 601 -5.55 -36.91 -24.06
C ARG A 601 -4.83 -36.39 -25.30
N SER A 602 -4.87 -37.14 -26.40
CA SER A 602 -4.46 -36.66 -27.72
C SER A 602 -5.61 -35.97 -28.44
N ILE A 603 -5.29 -34.90 -29.17
CA ILE A 603 -6.21 -34.12 -29.99
C ILE A 603 -5.55 -33.89 -31.35
N GLU A 604 -6.30 -34.09 -32.41
CA GLU A 604 -5.87 -33.79 -33.78
C GLU A 604 -5.97 -32.28 -34.06
N LEU A 605 -5.00 -31.75 -34.81
CA LEU A 605 -4.92 -30.33 -35.15
C LEU A 605 -5.61 -30.06 -36.49
N ASN A 606 -6.89 -29.68 -36.48
CA ASN A 606 -7.61 -29.33 -37.70
C ASN A 606 -7.51 -27.84 -38.08
N ARG A 607 -7.12 -26.99 -37.12
CA ARG A 607 -6.84 -25.56 -37.33
C ARG A 607 -5.76 -25.06 -36.39
N GLY A 608 -5.20 -23.91 -36.71
CA GLY A 608 -4.21 -23.20 -35.92
C GLY A 608 -2.77 -23.55 -36.29
N LEU A 609 -1.90 -22.57 -36.16
CA LEU A 609 -0.45 -22.72 -36.23
C LEU A 609 0.07 -23.41 -34.97
N ARG A 610 1.06 -24.29 -35.12
CA ARG A 610 1.71 -24.97 -33.99
C ARG A 610 2.53 -23.95 -33.18
N GLN A 611 1.93 -23.33 -32.15
CA GLN A 611 2.62 -22.33 -31.31
C GLN A 611 3.88 -22.90 -30.65
N GLY A 612 5.04 -22.47 -31.13
CA GLY A 612 6.36 -22.96 -30.72
C GLY A 612 7.19 -23.54 -31.86
N ASP A 613 6.57 -23.75 -33.03
CA ASP A 613 7.26 -24.12 -34.26
C ASP A 613 7.99 -22.93 -34.89
N VAL A 614 9.06 -23.22 -35.63
CA VAL A 614 10.00 -22.21 -36.16
C VAL A 614 9.38 -21.31 -37.22
N PRO A 615 8.67 -21.82 -38.26
CA PRO A 615 8.11 -20.96 -39.29
C PRO A 615 6.75 -20.35 -38.94
N SER A 616 6.08 -20.81 -37.88
CA SER A 616 4.68 -20.43 -37.57
C SER A 616 4.43 -18.92 -37.57
N ALA A 617 5.34 -18.14 -37.00
CA ALA A 617 5.21 -16.69 -36.95
C ALA A 617 5.28 -16.02 -38.34
N LYS A 618 6.07 -16.56 -39.26
CA LYS A 618 6.18 -16.06 -40.64
C LYS A 618 4.97 -16.49 -41.47
N PHE A 619 4.52 -17.73 -41.31
CA PHE A 619 3.31 -18.22 -41.98
C PHE A 619 2.08 -17.41 -41.58
N PHE A 620 1.95 -17.06 -40.29
CA PHE A 620 0.92 -16.14 -39.85
C PHE A 620 0.99 -14.78 -40.59
N GLY A 621 2.20 -14.23 -40.72
CA GLY A 621 2.43 -12.98 -41.43
C GLY A 621 1.99 -13.04 -42.90
N CYS A 622 2.29 -14.15 -43.60
CA CYS A 622 1.87 -14.36 -44.99
C CYS A 622 0.34 -14.46 -45.13
N VAL A 623 -0.30 -15.27 -44.28
CA VAL A 623 -1.77 -15.43 -44.29
C VAL A 623 -2.47 -14.10 -44.02
N LEU A 624 -2.00 -13.37 -43.00
CA LEU A 624 -2.58 -12.07 -42.68
C LEU A 624 -2.36 -11.06 -43.82
N GLU A 625 -1.20 -11.09 -44.49
CA GLU A 625 -0.93 -10.25 -45.65
C GLU A 625 -1.88 -10.51 -46.81
N GLU A 626 -2.28 -11.76 -47.04
CA GLU A 626 -3.24 -12.12 -48.08
C GLU A 626 -4.62 -11.50 -47.85
N ALA A 627 -5.09 -11.39 -46.60
CA ALA A 627 -6.30 -10.63 -46.30
C ALA A 627 -6.11 -9.14 -46.64
N PHE A 628 -4.98 -8.54 -46.23
CA PHE A 628 -4.75 -7.11 -46.47
C PHE A 628 -4.57 -6.76 -47.95
N ARG A 629 -4.07 -7.67 -48.79
CA ARG A 629 -3.94 -7.45 -50.25
C ARG A 629 -5.28 -7.38 -50.97
N LYS A 630 -6.33 -7.95 -50.38
CA LYS A 630 -7.69 -7.94 -50.94
C LYS A 630 -8.50 -6.72 -50.51
N CYS A 631 -7.97 -5.89 -49.60
CA CYS A 631 -8.63 -4.66 -49.17
C CYS A 631 -8.14 -3.46 -49.99
N GLU A 632 -9.06 -2.63 -50.50
CA GLU A 632 -8.78 -1.53 -51.44
C GLU A 632 -8.49 -0.22 -50.70
N TRP A 633 -7.27 -0.07 -50.18
CA TRP A 633 -6.92 1.04 -49.26
C TRP A 633 -5.95 2.07 -49.83
N GLU A 634 -5.76 2.11 -51.15
CA GLU A 634 -4.82 3.03 -51.82
C GLU A 634 -5.18 4.50 -51.56
N SER A 635 -6.47 4.82 -51.42
CA SER A 635 -6.96 6.17 -51.17
C SER A 635 -6.98 6.56 -49.68
N TYR A 636 -6.87 5.57 -48.79
CA TYR A 636 -7.02 5.71 -47.35
C TYR A 636 -5.70 5.98 -46.62
N GLY A 637 -5.78 6.46 -45.38
CA GLY A 637 -4.66 6.78 -44.50
C GLY A 637 -4.06 8.16 -44.70
N ILE A 638 -2.97 8.40 -43.96
CA ILE A 638 -2.24 9.67 -43.95
C ILE A 638 -1.19 9.68 -45.07
N ASN A 639 -1.16 10.75 -45.88
CA ASN A 639 -0.15 10.92 -46.92
C ASN A 639 1.17 11.40 -46.29
N ILE A 640 2.22 10.59 -46.42
CA ILE A 640 3.58 10.84 -45.93
C ILE A 640 4.50 10.80 -47.15
N ASN A 641 4.91 11.97 -47.63
CA ASN A 641 5.82 12.14 -48.77
C ASN A 641 5.36 11.41 -50.06
N GLY A 642 4.05 11.38 -50.34
CA GLY A 642 3.48 10.78 -51.55
C GLY A 642 2.96 9.36 -51.35
N GLU A 643 3.31 8.68 -50.26
CA GLU A 643 2.80 7.35 -49.93
C GLU A 643 1.78 7.42 -48.78
N ARG A 644 0.74 6.58 -48.87
CA ARG A 644 -0.35 6.54 -47.87
C ARG A 644 -0.06 5.51 -46.78
N LEU A 645 -0.01 5.96 -45.54
CA LEU A 645 0.07 5.10 -44.36
C LEU A 645 -1.34 4.85 -43.80
N ASN A 646 -1.89 3.68 -44.11
CA ASN A 646 -3.22 3.24 -43.68
C ASN A 646 -3.17 2.20 -42.54
N LYS A 647 -2.06 1.48 -42.35
CA LYS A 647 -1.93 0.45 -41.32
C LYS A 647 -0.51 0.30 -40.80
N MET A 648 -0.38 -0.23 -39.58
CA MET A 648 0.87 -0.71 -39.00
C MET A 648 0.62 -2.05 -38.30
N LYS A 649 1.52 -3.02 -38.46
CA LYS A 649 1.35 -4.38 -37.94
C LYS A 649 2.58 -4.82 -37.16
N PHE A 650 2.36 -5.42 -35.99
CA PHE A 650 3.36 -6.22 -35.30
C PHE A 650 2.75 -7.59 -35.03
N ALA A 651 3.00 -8.53 -35.95
CA ALA A 651 2.35 -9.84 -35.93
C ALA A 651 0.81 -9.71 -35.94
N ASP A 652 0.14 -10.12 -34.86
CA ASP A 652 -1.31 -10.06 -34.65
C ASP A 652 -1.81 -8.69 -34.17
N ASP A 653 -0.94 -7.85 -33.60
CA ASP A 653 -1.29 -6.50 -33.17
C ASP A 653 -1.33 -5.56 -34.40
N VAL A 654 -2.54 -5.20 -34.84
CA VAL A 654 -2.77 -4.32 -36.00
C VAL A 654 -3.28 -2.96 -35.54
N VAL A 655 -2.81 -1.89 -36.17
CA VAL A 655 -3.34 -0.52 -36.02
C VAL A 655 -3.78 -0.02 -37.39
N LEU A 656 -5.07 0.30 -37.53
CA LEU A 656 -5.58 1.04 -38.69
C LEU A 656 -5.48 2.55 -38.42
N ILE A 657 -5.16 3.30 -39.47
CA ILE A 657 -4.82 4.71 -39.43
C ILE A 657 -5.67 5.42 -40.48
N GLY A 658 -6.51 6.36 -40.05
CA GLY A 658 -7.40 7.11 -40.93
C GLY A 658 -7.54 8.58 -40.52
N LYS A 659 -8.20 9.36 -41.37
CA LYS A 659 -8.50 10.79 -41.19
C LYS A 659 -9.90 11.02 -40.64
N SER A 660 -10.86 10.17 -41.00
CA SER A 660 -12.25 10.22 -40.54
C SER A 660 -12.70 8.91 -39.91
N MET A 661 -13.85 8.93 -39.23
CA MET A 661 -14.45 7.73 -38.68
C MET A 661 -15.01 6.81 -39.76
N SER A 662 -15.61 7.39 -40.80
CA SER A 662 -16.15 6.64 -41.94
C SER A 662 -15.07 5.82 -42.66
N GLU A 663 -13.88 6.41 -42.83
CA GLU A 663 -12.74 5.72 -43.43
C GLU A 663 -12.31 4.50 -42.59
N ILE A 664 -12.20 4.65 -41.27
CA ILE A 664 -11.85 3.54 -40.36
C ILE A 664 -12.95 2.48 -40.32
N GLU A 665 -14.22 2.87 -40.41
CA GLU A 665 -15.35 1.95 -40.47
C GLU A 665 -15.32 1.09 -41.74
N CYS A 666 -15.12 1.69 -42.92
CA CYS A 666 -14.94 0.95 -44.17
C CYS A 666 -13.77 -0.04 -44.09
N MET A 667 -12.59 0.45 -43.69
CA MET A 667 -11.40 -0.39 -43.55
C MET A 667 -11.61 -1.54 -42.57
N LEU A 668 -12.33 -1.31 -41.48
CA LEU A 668 -12.62 -2.33 -40.49
C LEU A 668 -13.59 -3.39 -41.01
N ASN A 669 -14.63 -2.99 -41.75
CA ASN A 669 -15.61 -3.91 -42.31
C ASN A 669 -14.95 -4.82 -43.35
N GLU A 670 -14.21 -4.25 -44.31
CA GLU A 670 -13.46 -5.01 -45.31
C GLU A 670 -12.47 -6.00 -44.67
N LEU A 671 -11.69 -5.54 -43.68
CA LEU A 671 -10.77 -6.41 -42.96
C LEU A 671 -11.51 -7.51 -42.19
N THR A 672 -12.68 -7.21 -41.61
CA THR A 672 -13.47 -8.20 -40.88
C THR A 672 -13.96 -9.31 -41.79
N GLU A 673 -14.43 -8.97 -42.99
CA GLU A 673 -14.88 -9.94 -43.99
C GLU A 673 -13.73 -10.82 -44.49
N GLU A 674 -12.61 -10.22 -44.89
CA GLU A 674 -11.45 -10.97 -45.39
C GLU A 674 -10.78 -11.81 -44.29
N ALA A 675 -10.64 -11.28 -43.08
CA ALA A 675 -10.07 -12.02 -41.96
C ALA A 675 -10.93 -13.22 -41.57
N LYS A 676 -12.26 -13.11 -41.63
CA LYS A 676 -13.19 -14.20 -41.31
C LYS A 676 -13.00 -15.41 -42.23
N LYS A 677 -12.72 -15.19 -43.53
CA LYS A 677 -12.43 -16.25 -44.51
C LYS A 677 -11.19 -17.07 -44.10
N LEU A 678 -10.23 -16.45 -43.41
CA LEU A 678 -9.00 -17.08 -42.94
C LEU A 678 -9.15 -17.76 -41.56
N GLY A 679 -10.33 -17.68 -40.94
CA GLY A 679 -10.59 -18.16 -39.59
C GLY A 679 -10.27 -17.14 -38.48
N LEU A 680 -9.90 -15.91 -38.85
CA LEU A 680 -9.58 -14.84 -37.91
C LEU A 680 -10.81 -14.03 -37.54
N ASN A 681 -10.96 -13.80 -36.24
CA ASN A 681 -12.08 -13.07 -35.67
C ASN A 681 -11.55 -11.90 -34.85
N ILE A 682 -12.07 -10.70 -35.08
CA ILE A 682 -11.73 -9.52 -34.27
C ILE A 682 -12.43 -9.64 -32.90
N ASN A 683 -11.72 -9.25 -31.84
CA ASN A 683 -12.22 -9.17 -30.48
C ASN A 683 -12.75 -7.75 -30.16
N PRO A 684 -14.06 -7.51 -30.19
CA PRO A 684 -14.62 -6.17 -29.96
C PRO A 684 -14.24 -5.60 -28.58
N GLY A 685 -14.24 -6.43 -27.54
CA GLY A 685 -13.93 -6.01 -26.16
C GLY A 685 -12.48 -5.54 -25.94
N LYS A 686 -11.54 -5.92 -26.79
CA LYS A 686 -10.12 -5.51 -26.71
C LYS A 686 -9.69 -4.57 -27.81
N THR A 687 -10.41 -4.54 -28.92
CA THR A 687 -10.22 -3.52 -29.95
C THR A 687 -10.59 -2.16 -29.37
N LYS A 688 -9.75 -1.15 -29.57
CA LYS A 688 -9.93 0.20 -28.99
C LYS A 688 -9.69 1.28 -30.03
N LEU A 689 -10.47 2.35 -29.91
CA LEU A 689 -10.43 3.50 -30.79
C LEU A 689 -9.81 4.70 -30.06
N LEU A 690 -8.84 5.38 -30.68
CA LEU A 690 -8.23 6.60 -30.17
C LEU A 690 -8.33 7.71 -31.23
N LYS A 691 -9.01 8.81 -30.88
CA LYS A 691 -9.23 9.97 -31.76
C LYS A 691 -8.35 11.16 -31.35
N ILE A 692 -7.71 11.81 -32.32
CA ILE A 692 -6.93 13.03 -32.14
C ILE A 692 -7.46 14.10 -33.09
N ASN A 693 -7.91 15.25 -32.55
CA ASN A 693 -8.55 16.35 -33.29
C ASN A 693 -9.68 15.91 -34.25
N ASN A 694 -10.32 14.77 -33.99
CA ASN A 694 -11.50 14.32 -34.69
C ASN A 694 -12.68 14.36 -33.69
N TYR A 695 -13.77 15.03 -34.08
CA TYR A 695 -14.95 15.28 -33.24
C TYR A 695 -16.21 14.58 -33.77
N GLU A 696 -16.05 13.65 -34.71
CA GLU A 696 -17.16 12.86 -35.24
C GLU A 696 -17.70 11.91 -34.17
N SER A 697 -19.01 11.97 -33.96
CA SER A 697 -19.75 11.15 -32.98
C SER A 697 -20.20 9.79 -33.54
N ILE A 698 -19.65 9.38 -34.69
CA ILE A 698 -19.97 8.09 -35.32
C ILE A 698 -19.48 6.96 -34.41
N LYS A 699 -20.35 5.98 -34.18
CA LYS A 699 -20.03 4.79 -33.39
C LYS A 699 -19.79 3.60 -34.31
N ILE A 700 -18.58 3.07 -34.29
CA ILE A 700 -18.18 1.92 -35.10
C ILE A 700 -18.57 0.63 -34.36
N LYS A 701 -19.18 -0.31 -35.09
CA LYS A 701 -19.60 -1.61 -34.55
C LYS A 701 -18.86 -2.76 -35.23
N VAL A 702 -18.51 -3.78 -34.45
CA VAL A 702 -18.02 -5.07 -34.93
C VAL A 702 -18.86 -6.16 -34.30
N LYS A 703 -19.46 -7.06 -35.10
CA LYS A 703 -20.35 -8.12 -34.60
C LYS A 703 -21.52 -7.58 -33.75
N ASN A 704 -22.07 -6.42 -34.12
CA ASN A 704 -23.12 -5.69 -33.38
C ASN A 704 -22.70 -5.15 -32.00
N GLU A 705 -21.43 -5.23 -31.63
CA GLU A 705 -20.87 -4.62 -30.41
C GLU A 705 -20.17 -3.29 -30.75
N GLU A 706 -20.41 -2.25 -29.95
CA GLU A 706 -19.76 -0.94 -30.11
C GLU A 706 -18.29 -0.99 -29.65
N ILE A 707 -17.38 -0.48 -30.47
CA ILE A 707 -15.97 -0.35 -30.10
C ILE A 707 -15.80 0.80 -29.10
N GLU A 708 -15.11 0.54 -28.00
CA GLU A 708 -14.81 1.54 -26.97
C GLU A 708 -13.81 2.59 -27.48
N GLU A 709 -14.21 3.87 -27.38
CA GLU A 709 -13.33 5.03 -27.53
C GLU A 709 -12.54 5.28 -26.24
N VAL A 710 -11.22 5.43 -26.35
CA VAL A 710 -10.30 5.60 -25.23
C VAL A 710 -9.43 6.83 -25.40
N GLU A 711 -9.04 7.43 -24.26
CA GLU A 711 -8.12 8.57 -24.20
C GLU A 711 -6.64 8.14 -24.14
N GLU A 712 -6.38 6.89 -23.72
CA GLU A 712 -5.05 6.28 -23.67
C GLU A 712 -5.11 4.77 -23.98
N PHE A 713 -4.07 4.26 -24.63
CA PHE A 713 -3.94 2.85 -24.99
C PHE A 713 -2.49 2.36 -24.81
N VAL A 714 -2.29 1.09 -24.46
CA VAL A 714 -0.95 0.49 -24.35
C VAL A 714 -0.63 -0.29 -25.62
N TYR A 715 0.10 0.34 -26.54
CA TYR A 715 0.53 -0.27 -27.80
C TYR A 715 1.97 -0.81 -27.70
N LEU A 716 2.16 -2.09 -28.00
CA LEU A 716 3.47 -2.79 -27.95
C LEU A 716 4.26 -2.54 -26.65
N GLY A 717 3.52 -2.43 -25.55
CA GLY A 717 4.05 -2.22 -24.20
C GLY A 717 4.26 -0.76 -23.80
N GLN A 718 4.08 0.22 -24.69
CA GLN A 718 4.21 1.67 -24.43
C GLN A 718 2.84 2.36 -24.45
N LEU A 719 2.61 3.28 -23.51
CA LEU A 719 1.38 4.06 -23.47
C LEU A 719 1.40 5.16 -24.54
N VAL A 720 0.35 5.20 -25.35
CA VAL A 720 -0.01 6.29 -26.25
C VAL A 720 -1.27 6.96 -25.71
N ALA A 721 -1.35 8.28 -25.79
CA ALA A 721 -2.48 9.03 -25.25
C ALA A 721 -2.70 10.33 -26.01
N LYS A 722 -3.93 10.84 -25.95
CA LYS A 722 -4.31 12.16 -26.48
C LYS A 722 -3.62 13.28 -25.73
N GLU A 723 -3.53 13.21 -24.40
CA GLU A 723 -2.91 14.27 -23.59
C GLU A 723 -1.76 13.78 -22.72
N ASP A 724 -0.69 14.58 -22.68
CA ASP A 724 0.55 14.29 -21.95
C ASP A 724 1.05 12.83 -22.12
N PRO A 725 1.18 12.32 -23.37
CA PRO A 725 1.52 10.91 -23.60
C PRO A 725 2.84 10.51 -22.92
N MET A 726 3.84 11.40 -22.94
CA MET A 726 5.13 11.13 -22.33
C MET A 726 5.10 11.14 -20.80
N GLY A 727 4.44 12.12 -20.17
CA GLY A 727 4.32 12.18 -18.72
C GLY A 727 3.56 10.98 -18.15
N ARG A 728 2.49 10.53 -18.83
CA ARG A 728 1.74 9.31 -18.48
C ARG A 728 2.58 8.05 -18.65
N GLU A 729 3.30 7.90 -19.76
CA GLU A 729 4.17 6.74 -19.99
C GLU A 729 5.30 6.65 -18.94
N ILE A 730 5.95 7.77 -18.60
CA ILE A 730 7.00 7.78 -17.57
C ILE A 730 6.43 7.37 -16.20
N LYS A 731 5.26 7.89 -15.81
CA LYS A 731 4.57 7.48 -14.58
C LYS A 731 4.28 5.98 -14.58
N ARG A 732 3.84 5.43 -15.72
CA ARG A 732 3.58 4.01 -15.90
C ARG A 732 4.84 3.16 -15.77
N ARG A 733 5.95 3.54 -16.42
CA ARG A 733 7.26 2.86 -16.31
C ARG A 733 7.80 2.86 -14.90
N ILE A 734 7.67 3.99 -14.19
CA ILE A 734 8.02 4.10 -12.77
C ILE A 734 7.21 3.08 -11.95
N ARG A 735 5.87 3.01 -12.15
CA ARG A 735 5.01 2.05 -11.44
C ARG A 735 5.40 0.60 -11.72
N LEU A 736 5.62 0.25 -12.98
CA LEU A 736 6.03 -1.11 -13.39
C LEU A 736 7.41 -1.48 -12.84
N SER A 737 8.36 -0.55 -12.85
CA SER A 737 9.70 -0.77 -12.29
C SER A 737 9.67 -0.97 -10.77
N TRP A 738 8.80 -0.26 -10.05
CA TRP A 738 8.58 -0.50 -8.62
C TRP A 738 7.93 -1.85 -8.36
N ALA A 739 6.97 -2.28 -9.19
CA ALA A 739 6.39 -3.62 -9.07
C ALA A 739 7.45 -4.71 -9.27
N ALA A 740 8.32 -4.56 -10.27
CA ALA A 740 9.45 -5.46 -10.52
C ALA A 740 10.44 -5.46 -9.35
N TYR A 741 10.80 -4.29 -8.83
CA TYR A 741 11.65 -4.15 -7.65
C TYR A 741 11.03 -4.81 -6.41
N ASN A 742 9.74 -4.56 -6.17
CA ASN A 742 9.03 -5.01 -4.97
C ASN A 742 8.88 -6.54 -4.92
N ARG A 743 8.70 -7.19 -6.08
CA ARG A 743 8.69 -8.65 -6.20
C ARG A 743 9.96 -9.29 -5.63
N HIS A 744 11.10 -8.62 -5.73
CA HIS A 744 12.39 -9.08 -5.24
C HIS A 744 12.94 -8.23 -4.08
N ARG A 745 12.07 -7.45 -3.39
CA ARG A 745 12.48 -6.50 -2.34
C ARG A 745 13.26 -7.16 -1.21
N LYS A 746 12.86 -8.38 -0.81
CA LYS A 746 13.54 -9.16 0.23
C LYS A 746 15.01 -9.40 -0.13
N LEU A 747 15.29 -9.76 -1.39
CA LEU A 747 16.66 -9.95 -1.88
C LEU A 747 17.42 -8.62 -1.98
N PHE A 748 16.79 -7.57 -2.53
CA PHE A 748 17.43 -6.25 -2.62
C PHE A 748 17.81 -5.65 -1.27
N ARG A 749 17.07 -5.99 -0.20
CA ARG A 749 17.32 -5.54 1.18
C ARG A 749 18.03 -6.58 2.06
N SER A 750 18.44 -7.72 1.50
CA SER A 750 19.16 -8.77 2.25
C SER A 750 20.63 -8.42 2.49
N GLY A 751 21.38 -9.30 3.16
CA GLY A 751 22.83 -9.19 3.31
C GLY A 751 23.65 -9.55 2.06
N VAL A 752 23.01 -9.85 0.93
CA VAL A 752 23.69 -10.21 -0.33
C VAL A 752 24.62 -9.07 -0.80
N LYS A 753 25.79 -9.45 -1.35
CA LYS A 753 26.77 -8.52 -1.92
C LYS A 753 26.13 -7.53 -2.89
N MET A 754 26.57 -6.26 -2.83
CA MET A 754 25.96 -5.19 -3.62
C MET A 754 26.10 -5.41 -5.13
N GLU A 755 27.20 -5.99 -5.58
CA GLU A 755 27.40 -6.38 -6.99
C GLU A 755 26.31 -7.33 -7.50
N THR A 756 25.94 -8.34 -6.70
CA THR A 756 24.88 -9.29 -7.08
C THR A 756 23.52 -8.61 -7.10
N LYS A 757 23.25 -7.71 -6.15
CA LYS A 757 22.03 -6.88 -6.17
C LYS A 757 21.99 -5.96 -7.40
N ALA A 758 23.12 -5.38 -7.79
CA ALA A 758 23.25 -4.54 -8.97
C ALA A 758 23.03 -5.33 -10.25
N LYS A 759 23.62 -6.53 -10.38
CA LYS A 759 23.37 -7.47 -11.48
C LYS A 759 21.89 -7.82 -11.57
N LEU A 760 21.25 -8.19 -10.45
CA LEU A 760 19.82 -8.49 -10.42
C LEU A 760 18.96 -7.29 -10.85
N TRP A 761 19.28 -6.08 -10.36
CA TRP A 761 18.56 -4.87 -10.74
C TRP A 761 18.69 -4.57 -12.24
N ASN A 762 19.91 -4.69 -12.77
CA ASN A 762 20.19 -4.49 -14.19
C ASN A 762 19.48 -5.52 -15.10
N SER A 763 19.26 -6.74 -14.61
CA SER A 763 18.57 -7.79 -15.37
C SER A 763 17.05 -7.73 -15.27
N VAL A 764 16.48 -7.26 -14.16
CA VAL A 764 15.03 -7.38 -13.89
C VAL A 764 14.31 -6.03 -13.85
N VAL A 765 14.92 -5.01 -13.23
CA VAL A 765 14.25 -3.72 -12.99
C VAL A 765 14.59 -2.70 -14.08
N LYS A 766 15.88 -2.58 -14.43
CA LYS A 766 16.34 -1.65 -15.48
C LYS A 766 15.58 -1.84 -16.79
N PRO A 767 15.43 -3.06 -17.35
CA PRO A 767 14.79 -3.24 -18.65
C PRO A 767 13.32 -2.82 -18.65
N VAL A 768 12.62 -3.00 -17.52
CA VAL A 768 11.22 -2.56 -17.36
C VAL A 768 11.12 -1.04 -17.34
N LEU A 769 12.07 -0.38 -16.66
CA LEU A 769 12.10 1.07 -16.51
C LEU A 769 12.41 1.79 -17.83
N ILE A 770 13.33 1.27 -18.65
CA ILE A 770 13.84 1.94 -19.87
C ILE A 770 13.29 1.36 -21.19
N TYR A 771 12.30 0.47 -21.12
CA TYR A 771 11.71 -0.09 -22.33
C TYR A 771 11.06 1.02 -23.17
N GLY A 772 11.39 1.05 -24.47
CA GLY A 772 10.89 2.06 -25.42
C GLY A 772 11.53 3.44 -25.29
N SER A 773 12.54 3.63 -24.42
CA SER A 773 13.13 4.95 -24.16
C SER A 773 13.78 5.63 -25.37
N GLU A 774 14.15 4.84 -26.38
CA GLU A 774 14.65 5.32 -27.66
C GLU A 774 13.62 6.17 -28.43
N THR A 775 12.32 5.98 -28.21
CA THR A 775 11.27 6.76 -28.88
C THR A 775 10.79 7.96 -28.04
N TRP A 776 11.29 8.13 -26.81
CA TRP A 776 10.78 9.14 -25.89
C TRP A 776 11.27 10.55 -26.22
N CYS A 777 10.40 11.55 -26.12
CA CYS A 777 10.76 12.98 -26.13
C CYS A 777 10.90 13.46 -24.68
N LEU A 778 12.12 13.57 -24.17
CA LEU A 778 12.35 13.81 -22.74
C LEU A 778 12.51 15.29 -22.41
N THR A 779 12.03 15.66 -21.22
CA THR A 779 12.30 16.97 -20.59
C THR A 779 13.22 16.78 -19.39
N ASN A 780 13.87 17.85 -18.93
CA ASN A 780 14.68 17.81 -17.71
C ASN A 780 13.89 17.33 -16.49
N GLN A 781 12.61 17.72 -16.38
CA GLN A 781 11.72 17.25 -15.32
C GLN A 781 11.46 15.73 -15.41
N SER A 782 11.26 15.21 -16.62
CA SER A 782 11.06 13.79 -16.88
C SER A 782 12.30 12.95 -16.50
N ILE A 783 13.49 13.43 -16.87
CA ILE A 783 14.76 12.78 -16.53
C ILE A 783 15.00 12.79 -15.02
N ASP A 784 14.74 13.93 -14.37
CA ASP A 784 14.86 14.05 -12.92
C ASP A 784 13.91 13.11 -12.18
N LYS A 785 12.65 12.93 -12.65
CA LYS A 785 11.72 11.93 -12.12
C LYS A 785 12.27 10.50 -12.22
N LEU A 786 12.87 10.13 -13.35
CA LEU A 786 13.48 8.82 -13.56
C LEU A 786 14.70 8.63 -12.63
N ARG A 787 15.59 9.62 -12.55
CA ARG A 787 16.75 9.59 -11.64
C ARG A 787 16.32 9.46 -10.19
N LYS A 788 15.38 10.28 -9.73
CA LYS A 788 14.81 10.23 -8.37
C LYS A 788 14.21 8.86 -8.05
N THR A 789 13.58 8.21 -9.03
CA THR A 789 13.02 6.86 -8.88
C THR A 789 14.13 5.84 -8.63
N VAL A 790 15.18 5.82 -9.45
CA VAL A 790 16.33 4.93 -9.25
C VAL A 790 17.04 5.21 -7.93
N ARG A 791 17.27 6.50 -7.59
CA ARG A 791 17.86 6.91 -6.29
C ARG A 791 17.11 6.33 -5.10
N ARG A 792 15.76 6.33 -5.15
CA ARG A 792 14.93 5.74 -4.07
C ARG A 792 15.14 4.22 -3.97
N MET A 793 15.27 3.52 -5.09
CA MET A 793 15.53 2.08 -5.10
C MET A 793 16.91 1.74 -4.52
N GLU A 794 17.95 2.50 -4.85
CA GLU A 794 19.30 2.30 -4.31
C GLU A 794 19.38 2.58 -2.82
N ARG A 795 18.79 3.70 -2.36
CA ARG A 795 18.69 3.99 -0.93
C ARG A 795 17.99 2.85 -0.19
N SER A 796 16.95 2.25 -0.80
CA SER A 796 16.31 1.06 -0.25
C SER A 796 17.24 -0.16 -0.21
N MET A 797 18.09 -0.39 -1.23
CA MET A 797 19.08 -1.49 -1.23
C MET A 797 20.15 -1.33 -0.13
N LEU A 798 20.58 -0.10 0.11
CA LEU A 798 21.56 0.27 1.13
C LEU A 798 20.95 0.40 2.54
N LYS A 799 19.62 0.38 2.66
CA LYS A 799 18.86 0.65 3.89
C LYS A 799 19.13 2.04 4.50
N VAL A 800 19.51 3.01 3.67
CA VAL A 800 19.84 4.38 4.10
C VAL A 800 18.61 5.29 3.96
N GLY A 801 18.23 5.93 5.06
CA GLY A 801 17.15 6.92 5.15
C GLY A 801 17.54 8.30 4.61
N ARG A 802 16.59 9.24 4.62
CA ARG A 802 16.90 10.65 4.30
C ARG A 802 17.60 11.38 5.44
N ARG A 803 17.37 10.95 6.68
CA ARG A 803 17.92 11.56 7.91
C ARG A 803 19.45 11.43 8.00
N GLU A 804 20.02 10.39 7.40
CA GLU A 804 21.46 10.13 7.38
C GLU A 804 22.26 11.05 6.43
N ARG A 805 21.60 11.98 5.72
CA ARG A 805 22.21 13.04 4.87
C ARG A 805 23.28 12.57 3.86
N LYS A 806 23.32 11.28 3.49
CA LYS A 806 24.23 10.76 2.45
C LYS A 806 23.95 11.40 1.08
N THR A 807 25.02 11.83 0.40
CA THR A 807 24.93 12.47 -0.92
C THR A 807 24.52 11.48 -2.02
N ASN A 808 23.95 11.97 -3.12
CA ASN A 808 23.55 11.11 -4.24
C ASN A 808 24.76 10.45 -4.92
N ARG A 809 25.91 11.15 -4.96
CA ARG A 809 27.20 10.64 -5.45
C ARG A 809 27.68 9.46 -4.61
N TRP A 810 27.62 9.59 -3.27
CA TRP A 810 27.96 8.50 -2.37
C TRP A 810 27.05 7.28 -2.57
N VAL A 811 25.72 7.48 -2.61
CA VAL A 811 24.76 6.37 -2.82
C VAL A 811 25.07 5.61 -4.12
N ARG A 812 25.39 6.33 -5.19
CA ARG A 812 25.77 5.77 -6.49
C ARG A 812 27.06 4.96 -6.42
N GLN A 813 28.10 5.50 -5.77
CA GLN A 813 29.38 4.82 -5.60
C GLN A 813 29.22 3.51 -4.83
N GLN A 814 28.37 3.49 -3.80
CA GLN A 814 28.11 2.27 -3.03
C GLN A 814 27.33 1.22 -3.81
N THR A 815 26.35 1.61 -4.64
CA THR A 815 25.54 0.64 -5.39
C THR A 815 26.17 0.17 -6.69
N GLY A 816 27.07 0.95 -7.29
CA GLY A 816 27.67 0.66 -8.58
C GLY A 816 26.69 0.67 -9.76
N LEU A 817 25.47 1.19 -9.60
CA LEU A 817 24.49 1.25 -10.69
C LEU A 817 24.82 2.39 -11.65
N GLU A 818 24.69 2.19 -12.96
CA GLU A 818 24.90 3.25 -13.96
C GLU A 818 23.77 4.30 -13.97
N ASP A 819 24.06 5.56 -14.33
CA ASP A 819 23.02 6.57 -14.44
C ASP A 819 22.00 6.23 -15.53
N VAL A 820 20.72 6.17 -15.11
CA VAL A 820 19.62 5.78 -15.99
C VAL A 820 19.47 6.78 -17.14
N ALA A 821 19.74 8.07 -16.90
CA ALA A 821 19.73 9.08 -17.95
C ALA A 821 20.79 8.79 -19.01
N LYS A 822 22.03 8.47 -18.60
CA LYS A 822 23.12 8.10 -19.50
C LYS A 822 22.74 6.90 -20.37
N VAL A 823 22.20 5.83 -19.76
CA VAL A 823 21.76 4.63 -20.47
C VAL A 823 20.66 4.94 -21.49
N ILE A 824 19.69 5.77 -21.13
CA ILE A 824 18.60 6.17 -22.05
C ILE A 824 19.16 6.97 -23.23
N MET A 825 20.04 7.94 -22.97
CA MET A 825 20.64 8.76 -24.03
C MET A 825 21.50 7.92 -24.98
N GLU A 826 22.30 6.98 -24.46
CA GLU A 826 23.06 6.05 -25.30
C GLU A 826 22.15 5.20 -26.18
N LYS A 827 21.07 4.65 -25.61
CA LYS A 827 20.12 3.81 -26.34
C LYS A 827 19.46 4.59 -27.46
N LYS A 828 18.98 5.79 -27.15
CA LYS A 828 18.34 6.70 -28.10
C LYS A 828 19.30 7.13 -29.22
N TRP A 829 20.53 7.51 -28.88
CA TRP A 829 21.54 7.92 -29.85
C TRP A 829 21.96 6.80 -30.82
N ARG A 830 22.19 5.60 -30.29
CA ARG A 830 22.53 4.42 -31.11
C ARG A 830 21.38 4.09 -32.07
N TRP A 831 20.14 4.13 -31.57
CA TRP A 831 18.96 3.80 -32.37
C TRP A 831 18.66 4.86 -33.44
N ALA A 832 18.80 6.15 -33.13
CA ALA A 832 18.63 7.22 -34.10
C ALA A 832 19.58 7.09 -35.30
N GLY A 833 20.87 6.83 -35.03
CA GLY A 833 21.83 6.56 -36.10
C GLY A 833 21.50 5.28 -36.90
N HIS A 834 20.95 4.25 -36.25
CA HIS A 834 20.52 3.04 -36.94
C HIS A 834 19.38 3.30 -37.95
N ILE A 835 18.37 4.11 -37.58
CA ILE A 835 17.26 4.45 -38.48
C ILE A 835 17.74 5.28 -39.67
N VAL A 836 18.58 6.30 -39.45
CA VAL A 836 19.03 7.17 -40.55
C VAL A 836 19.86 6.36 -41.57
N ARG A 837 20.73 5.47 -41.08
CA ARG A 837 21.56 4.59 -41.92
C ARG A 837 20.82 3.38 -42.47
N SER A 838 19.53 3.19 -42.16
CA SER A 838 18.79 2.08 -42.75
C SER A 838 18.54 2.35 -44.23
N GLU A 839 18.83 1.35 -45.06
CA GLU A 839 18.62 1.39 -46.51
C GLU A 839 17.22 0.92 -46.92
N ASP A 840 16.43 0.45 -45.95
CA ASP A 840 15.05 0.00 -46.18
C ASP A 840 14.05 1.16 -46.19
N ASN A 841 12.96 0.98 -46.94
CA ASN A 841 11.91 1.98 -47.12
C ASN A 841 10.94 2.05 -45.92
N ARG A 842 11.45 1.89 -44.68
CA ARG A 842 10.65 1.74 -43.46
C ARG A 842 9.91 3.03 -43.07
N TRP A 843 8.69 2.89 -42.56
CA TRP A 843 7.87 4.02 -42.11
C TRP A 843 8.52 4.87 -41.01
N ALA A 844 9.31 4.26 -40.12
CA ALA A 844 10.01 4.97 -39.05
C ALA A 844 11.02 6.01 -39.57
N LYS A 845 11.63 5.79 -40.75
CA LYS A 845 12.52 6.75 -41.39
C LYS A 845 11.71 7.88 -42.05
N LYS A 846 10.71 7.50 -42.86
CA LYS A 846 9.79 8.44 -43.54
C LYS A 846 9.12 9.43 -42.60
N ILE A 847 8.60 8.96 -41.46
CA ILE A 847 7.86 9.79 -40.52
C ILE A 847 8.76 10.83 -39.81
N ILE A 848 10.05 10.53 -39.62
CA ILE A 848 11.02 11.47 -39.03
C ILE A 848 11.29 12.62 -40.01
N GLU A 849 11.37 12.31 -41.31
CA GLU A 849 11.64 13.27 -42.39
C GLU A 849 10.39 14.07 -42.80
N TRP A 850 9.20 13.56 -42.47
CA TRP A 850 7.93 14.14 -42.89
C TRP A 850 7.46 15.30 -41.99
N TYR A 851 6.98 16.34 -42.68
CA TYR A 851 6.24 17.46 -42.12
C TYR A 851 5.00 17.71 -42.99
N PRO A 852 3.80 17.85 -42.41
CA PRO A 852 2.61 18.28 -43.14
C PRO A 852 2.80 19.72 -43.63
N ARG A 853 3.28 19.90 -44.87
CA ARG A 853 3.55 21.23 -45.44
C ARG A 853 2.26 21.96 -45.85
N ASP A 854 1.23 21.19 -46.19
CA ASP A 854 -0.06 21.71 -46.66
C ASP A 854 -1.00 22.13 -45.52
N MET A 855 -0.53 22.07 -44.27
CA MET A 855 -1.34 22.31 -43.07
C MET A 855 -0.75 23.41 -42.20
N SER A 856 -1.63 24.22 -41.60
CA SER A 856 -1.20 25.28 -40.70
C SER A 856 -0.86 24.74 -39.31
N ARG A 857 0.25 25.22 -38.75
CA ARG A 857 0.67 24.91 -37.38
C ARG A 857 -0.12 25.75 -36.38
N ARG A 858 -0.45 25.19 -35.21
CA ARG A 858 -0.98 25.97 -34.08
C ARG A 858 -0.01 27.11 -33.69
N ARG A 859 -0.55 28.32 -33.48
CA ARG A 859 0.22 29.49 -33.02
C ARG A 859 0.81 29.24 -31.62
N GLY A 860 2.06 29.64 -31.39
CA GLY A 860 2.77 29.52 -30.11
C GLY A 860 4.05 28.67 -30.18
N ARG A 861 4.76 28.57 -29.05
CA ARG A 861 5.97 27.74 -28.96
C ARG A 861 5.60 26.26 -29.14
N PRO A 862 6.22 25.54 -30.08
CA PRO A 862 5.90 24.15 -30.27
C PRO A 862 6.39 23.27 -29.15
N LYS A 863 5.64 22.19 -28.89
CA LYS A 863 6.10 21.10 -28.02
C LYS A 863 7.36 20.47 -28.62
N LEU A 864 8.26 20.03 -27.75
CA LEU A 864 9.49 19.33 -28.15
C LEU A 864 9.13 18.02 -28.86
N SER A 865 9.47 17.92 -30.14
CA SER A 865 9.38 16.66 -30.90
C SER A 865 10.67 15.86 -30.80
N TRP A 866 10.60 14.60 -31.23
CA TRP A 866 11.74 13.69 -31.19
C TRP A 866 12.88 14.18 -32.10
N ASP A 867 12.54 14.70 -33.28
CA ASP A 867 13.49 15.30 -34.23
C ASP A 867 14.12 16.59 -33.70
N MET A 868 13.33 17.46 -33.03
CA MET A 868 13.84 18.71 -32.45
C MET A 868 14.90 18.46 -31.38
N GLU A 869 14.77 17.37 -30.62
CA GLU A 869 15.74 16.97 -29.60
C GLU A 869 17.11 16.65 -30.24
N MET A 870 17.11 15.92 -31.36
CA MET A 870 18.33 15.58 -32.11
C MET A 870 18.94 16.83 -32.76
N ARG A 871 18.12 17.66 -33.40
CA ARG A 871 18.55 18.91 -34.06
C ARG A 871 19.28 19.85 -33.09
N ARG A 872 18.80 19.95 -31.85
CA ARG A 872 19.38 20.82 -30.83
C ARG A 872 20.82 20.45 -30.48
N CYS A 873 21.19 19.18 -30.58
CA CYS A 873 22.50 18.69 -30.15
C CYS A 873 23.52 18.58 -31.29
N CYS A 874 23.07 18.51 -32.55
CA CYS A 874 23.91 18.23 -33.73
C CYS A 874 24.00 19.39 -34.73
N GLY A 875 23.86 20.64 -34.28
CA GLY A 875 24.02 21.80 -35.17
C GLY A 875 22.86 22.08 -36.13
N GLY A 876 21.63 21.65 -35.79
CA GLY A 876 20.42 22.01 -36.55
C GLY A 876 19.94 20.93 -37.53
N SER A 877 19.54 21.33 -38.74
CA SER A 877 18.87 20.47 -39.74
C SER A 877 19.77 19.36 -40.31
N THR A 878 21.08 19.43 -40.12
CA THR A 878 22.07 18.52 -40.73
C THR A 878 22.37 17.27 -39.90
N TRP A 879 21.70 17.06 -38.77
CA TRP A 879 21.98 15.92 -37.87
C TRP A 879 21.87 14.54 -38.55
N GLN A 880 21.02 14.40 -39.58
CA GLN A 880 20.91 13.16 -40.36
C GLN A 880 22.17 12.91 -41.20
N ARG A 881 22.76 13.95 -41.79
CA ARG A 881 24.04 13.86 -42.50
C ARG A 881 25.16 13.43 -41.56
N VAL A 882 25.18 14.00 -40.35
CA VAL A 882 26.11 13.59 -39.28
C VAL A 882 25.88 12.13 -38.88
N ALA A 883 24.63 11.68 -38.82
CA ALA A 883 24.28 10.30 -38.48
C ALA A 883 24.69 9.28 -39.55
N HIS A 884 24.85 9.68 -40.82
CA HIS A 884 25.35 8.78 -41.86
C HIS A 884 26.81 8.40 -41.64
N ASP A 885 27.65 9.34 -41.20
CA ASP A 885 29.03 9.05 -40.83
C ASP A 885 29.10 8.37 -39.46
N ARG A 886 29.55 7.11 -39.43
CA ARG A 886 29.59 6.30 -38.21
C ARG A 886 30.61 6.81 -37.19
N MET A 887 31.74 7.33 -37.64
CA MET A 887 32.80 7.83 -36.77
C MET A 887 32.37 9.15 -36.14
N GLU A 888 31.88 10.08 -36.96
CA GLU A 888 31.41 11.37 -36.49
C GLU A 888 30.17 11.24 -35.59
N TRP A 889 29.23 10.36 -35.92
CA TRP A 889 28.09 10.04 -35.06
C TRP A 889 28.52 9.48 -33.70
N SER A 890 29.56 8.65 -33.66
CA SER A 890 30.10 8.12 -32.41
C SER A 890 30.69 9.24 -31.54
N ARG A 891 31.50 10.12 -32.15
CA ARG A 891 32.14 11.28 -31.49
C ARG A 891 31.11 12.24 -30.91
N MET A 892 30.11 12.62 -31.71
CA MET A 892 29.02 13.52 -31.29
C MET A 892 28.11 12.92 -30.20
N GLY A 893 28.14 11.60 -30.03
CA GLY A 893 27.38 10.93 -28.97
C GLY A 893 27.80 11.33 -27.56
N GLU A 894 29.08 11.67 -27.34
CA GLU A 894 29.56 12.20 -26.06
C GLU A 894 28.97 13.58 -25.76
N VAL A 895 29.00 14.46 -26.77
CA VAL A 895 28.41 15.80 -26.69
C VAL A 895 26.91 15.73 -26.42
N TYR A 896 26.19 14.86 -27.12
CA TYR A 896 24.76 14.62 -26.88
C TYR A 896 24.52 14.20 -25.43
N ARG A 897 25.29 13.25 -24.89
CA ARG A 897 25.12 12.83 -23.49
C ARG A 897 25.41 13.97 -22.52
N ALA A 898 26.50 14.71 -22.73
CA ALA A 898 26.90 15.83 -21.87
C ALA A 898 25.80 16.91 -21.79
N ALA A 899 25.05 17.16 -22.87
CA ALA A 899 23.94 18.12 -22.86
C ALA A 899 22.78 17.75 -21.88
N TRP A 900 22.69 16.49 -21.45
CA TRP A 900 21.64 15.97 -20.56
C TRP A 900 22.14 15.52 -19.18
N LEU A 901 23.46 15.44 -19.01
CA LEU A 901 24.10 15.10 -17.74
C LEU A 901 24.50 16.42 -17.05
N PRO A 902 24.31 16.56 -15.73
CA PRO A 902 24.90 17.68 -15.01
C PRO A 902 26.43 17.63 -15.17
N PRO A 903 27.14 18.78 -15.18
CA PRO A 903 28.60 18.77 -15.07
C PRO A 903 28.99 17.99 -13.81
N GLU A 904 29.96 17.07 -13.95
CA GLU A 904 30.35 16.10 -12.91
C GLU A 904 30.97 16.73 -11.66
#